data_AF-A0AB74B5V0-F1
#
_entry.id   AF-A0AB74B5V0-F1
#
_cell.length_a   1.000
_cell.length_b   1.000
_cell.length_c   1.000
_cell.angle_alpha   90.00
_cell.angle_beta   90.00
_cell.angle_gamma   90.00
#
_symmetry.space_group_name_H-M   'P 1'
#
loop_
_entity.id
_entity.type
_entity.pdbx_description
1 polymer ?
#
loop_
_entity_poly.entity_id
_entity_poly.type
_entity_poly.pdbx_seq_one_letter_code
_entity_poly.pdbx_strand_id
1 'polypeptide(L)'
;MRQSGFDAAPEVLDFGLSMFGLMLVTRWAEGETLTEWLSNNPEGRHRALVAHAVLNAVQRLHILGLSHGDVKADNIIVSQTAEAQLPQVVLVDIPDLSADGDEGVTVGTVPPALECASSLHRDAFAVCTLVLTLLPEDFAATRSDVNRAIELVDTLPPLDLLAETLQGELYPKQRSISTFKAILKRRGRNDSSSLDLVSNNGEYSVRATRHPETGHVRFNIVGVRQELYIKYDPKEDAVLGCAVKDVDHIDFVSAHRSKAFSLSGEIQVTFAEETDVTALAGLLYELYRVNVLDDLEGNDAAPVSGVDPYARQSGGSTSQKVSATALWTALSDTDEMNVIKITVRQGAKQFSPDSEEWLIPFNCEAGVLDFSEGEGIELMERGVGAIDGSERWFTVGWVSPDLGRDVMRVRSKNIRFSPKAGDTLHVRGTFEKAASERRVAAMKRVLAGGSLIPSLVDYFDPDTERMPKCHVAIDLGDLSKYELNSSQEEALRTALSHGPISLLQGPPGTGKTKFIASFVHLLLSQGLAHNILLVSQSHEAVNNAMDKVAGSLRASSMDVPMVRIGLQSMVSPGLRNVQEDSLRQRYRESFEAEITDRVRAAGVAMGLPEGYVRSATKIHIALGPMLQSIDRLIHAIDETDSKDSSAKRV
;
A
#
# COMPACT_ATOMS: atom_id res chain seq x y z
N MET A 1 -15.89 31.48 -7.15
CA MET A 1 -15.15 32.75 -7.30
C MET A 1 -15.19 33.58 -6.02
N ARG A 2 -16.25 34.36 -5.71
CA ARG A 2 -16.24 35.30 -4.56
C ARG A 2 -16.05 34.66 -3.17
N GLN A 3 -16.51 33.43 -2.95
CA GLN A 3 -16.39 32.70 -1.68
C GLN A 3 -15.38 31.54 -1.72
N SER A 4 -14.73 31.28 -2.88
CA SER A 4 -13.94 30.06 -3.08
C SER A 4 -12.46 30.19 -2.71
N GLY A 5 -12.01 31.36 -2.24
CA GLY A 5 -10.60 31.59 -1.88
C GLY A 5 -9.62 31.42 -3.05
N PHE A 6 -10.11 31.49 -4.29
CA PHE A 6 -9.30 31.35 -5.50
C PHE A 6 -8.54 32.65 -5.75
N ASP A 7 -7.22 32.61 -5.61
CA ASP A 7 -6.28 33.73 -5.63
C ASP A 7 -5.69 34.02 -7.02
N ALA A 8 -6.02 33.18 -8.01
CA ALA A 8 -5.56 33.29 -9.39
C ALA A 8 -6.64 33.83 -10.36
N ALA A 9 -7.67 34.51 -9.85
CA ALA A 9 -8.61 35.30 -10.66
C ALA A 9 -8.88 36.68 -10.00
N PRO A 10 -9.33 37.67 -10.79
CA PRO A 10 -9.75 38.96 -10.27
C PRO A 10 -10.85 38.83 -9.19
N GLU A 11 -10.75 39.64 -8.13
CA GLU A 11 -11.78 39.67 -7.09
C GLU A 11 -13.11 40.15 -7.69
N VAL A 12 -14.17 39.36 -7.52
CA VAL A 12 -15.52 39.75 -7.93
C VAL A 12 -16.10 40.73 -6.92
N LEU A 13 -16.25 41.99 -7.34
CA LEU A 13 -16.76 43.08 -6.52
C LEU A 13 -18.30 43.10 -6.50
N ASP A 14 -18.91 42.98 -7.69
CA ASP A 14 -20.37 43.01 -7.86
C ASP A 14 -20.80 42.11 -9.04
N PHE A 15 -22.04 41.66 -9.02
CA PHE A 15 -22.63 40.85 -10.09
C PHE A 15 -24.15 40.99 -10.10
N GLY A 16 -24.78 40.95 -11.29
CA GLY A 16 -26.22 41.08 -11.40
C GLY A 16 -26.75 40.97 -12.82
N LEU A 17 -28.05 41.26 -12.97
CA LEU A 17 -28.73 41.31 -14.26
C LEU A 17 -29.08 42.77 -14.58
N SER A 18 -28.62 43.25 -15.72
CA SER A 18 -28.96 44.56 -16.28
C SER A 18 -29.98 44.43 -17.41
N MET A 19 -30.51 45.55 -17.90
CA MET A 19 -31.33 45.55 -19.11
C MET A 19 -30.57 45.09 -20.37
N PHE A 20 -29.24 44.97 -20.30
CA PHE A 20 -28.37 44.52 -21.39
C PHE A 20 -27.77 43.12 -21.17
N GLY A 21 -28.19 42.40 -20.11
CA GLY A 21 -27.71 41.05 -19.81
C GLY A 21 -26.99 40.93 -18.47
N LEU A 22 -26.33 39.79 -18.25
CA LEU A 22 -25.49 39.51 -17.08
C LEU A 22 -24.34 40.51 -17.00
N MET A 23 -24.16 41.13 -15.82
CA MET A 23 -23.02 41.98 -15.52
C MET A 23 -22.17 41.35 -14.42
N LEU A 24 -20.86 41.35 -14.64
CA LEU A 24 -19.84 40.95 -13.68
C LEU A 24 -18.84 42.10 -13.52
N VAL A 25 -18.67 42.59 -12.30
CA VAL A 25 -17.71 43.64 -11.96
C VAL A 25 -16.57 43.01 -11.17
N THR A 26 -15.39 43.00 -11.76
CA THR A 26 -14.16 42.49 -11.12
C THR A 26 -13.20 43.63 -10.80
N ARG A 27 -12.32 43.43 -9.82
CA ARG A 27 -11.20 44.34 -9.59
C ARG A 27 -10.22 44.24 -10.76
N TRP A 28 -9.71 45.38 -11.21
CA TRP A 28 -8.65 45.43 -12.20
C TRP A 28 -7.41 44.68 -11.71
N ALA A 29 -6.86 43.77 -12.53
CA ALA A 29 -5.64 43.04 -12.23
C ALA A 29 -4.42 43.87 -12.67
N GLU A 30 -3.57 44.25 -11.71
CA GLU A 30 -2.34 45.01 -11.98
C GLU A 30 -1.23 44.08 -12.49
N GLY A 31 -0.66 44.40 -13.65
CA GLY A 31 0.41 43.64 -14.28
C GLY A 31 0.47 43.85 -15.79
N GLU A 32 1.28 43.02 -16.45
CA GLU A 32 1.37 42.94 -17.92
C GLU A 32 0.71 41.64 -18.38
N THR A 33 0.18 41.62 -19.61
CA THR A 33 -0.26 40.36 -20.22
C THR A 33 0.93 39.42 -20.44
N LEU A 34 0.72 38.10 -20.47
CA LEU A 34 1.81 37.15 -20.70
C LEU A 34 2.53 37.41 -22.04
N THR A 35 1.79 37.89 -23.05
CA THR A 35 2.33 38.29 -24.36
C THR A 35 3.28 39.49 -24.26
N GLU A 36 2.90 40.54 -23.52
CA GLU A 36 3.76 41.70 -23.26
C GLU A 36 4.96 41.32 -22.40
N TRP A 37 4.74 40.53 -21.35
CA TRP A 37 5.79 40.05 -20.45
C TRP A 37 6.84 39.20 -21.19
N LEU A 38 6.41 38.32 -22.10
CA LEU A 38 7.31 37.53 -22.94
C LEU A 38 8.14 38.41 -23.89
N SER A 39 7.59 39.54 -24.35
CA SER A 39 8.29 40.48 -25.24
C SER A 39 9.48 41.15 -24.53
N ASN A 40 9.47 41.20 -23.19
CA ASN A 40 10.56 41.71 -22.37
C ASN A 40 11.74 40.71 -22.20
N ASN A 41 11.71 39.55 -22.87
CA ASN A 41 12.73 38.50 -22.82
C ASN A 41 13.18 38.10 -21.39
N PRO A 42 12.27 37.62 -20.54
CA PRO A 42 12.59 37.20 -19.18
C PRO A 42 13.52 35.99 -19.17
N GLU A 43 14.31 35.85 -18.10
CA GLU A 43 15.25 34.75 -17.89
C GLU A 43 14.53 33.39 -17.92
N GLY A 44 15.20 32.35 -18.41
CA GLY A 44 14.63 30.99 -18.54
C GLY A 44 14.04 30.45 -17.24
N ARG A 45 14.70 30.68 -16.10
CA ARG A 45 14.16 30.27 -14.78
C ARG A 45 12.88 31.02 -14.40
N HIS A 46 12.81 32.31 -14.69
CA HIS A 46 11.61 33.11 -14.45
C HIS A 46 10.43 32.65 -15.33
N ARG A 47 10.69 32.28 -16.60
CA ARG A 47 9.67 31.66 -17.46
C ARG A 47 9.15 30.34 -16.91
N ALA A 48 10.04 29.50 -16.38
CA ALA A 48 9.65 28.24 -15.75
C ALA A 48 8.82 28.46 -14.47
N LEU A 49 9.12 29.48 -13.67
CA LEU A 49 8.29 29.85 -12.52
C LEU A 49 6.88 30.32 -12.93
N VAL A 50 6.77 31.11 -14.01
CA VAL A 50 5.47 31.52 -14.57
C VAL A 50 4.72 30.31 -15.13
N ALA A 51 5.40 29.41 -15.85
CA ALA A 51 4.79 28.17 -16.35
C ALA A 51 4.22 27.30 -15.22
N HIS A 52 4.96 27.17 -14.12
CA HIS A 52 4.49 26.47 -12.92
C HIS A 52 3.28 27.17 -12.29
N ALA A 53 3.26 28.51 -12.24
CA ALA A 53 2.13 29.27 -11.72
C ALA A 53 0.87 29.12 -12.60
N VAL A 54 1.01 29.15 -13.93
CA VAL A 54 -0.10 28.94 -14.89
C VAL A 54 -0.70 27.53 -14.74
N LEU A 55 0.15 26.50 -14.66
CA LEU A 55 -0.29 25.11 -14.43
C LEU A 55 -1.14 24.99 -13.16
N ASN A 56 -0.64 25.53 -12.05
CA ASN A 56 -1.34 25.52 -10.77
C ASN A 56 -2.64 26.33 -10.80
N ALA A 57 -2.67 27.48 -11.48
CA ALA A 57 -3.86 28.33 -11.58
C ALA A 57 -5.01 27.59 -12.28
N VAL A 58 -4.75 26.97 -13.43
CA VAL A 58 -5.77 26.24 -14.19
C VAL A 58 -6.16 24.95 -13.49
N GLN A 59 -5.21 24.22 -12.89
CA GLN A 59 -5.52 23.04 -12.08
C GLN A 59 -6.47 23.38 -10.92
N ARG A 60 -6.20 24.46 -10.18
CA ARG A 60 -7.07 24.92 -9.09
C ARG A 60 -8.45 25.33 -9.58
N LEU A 61 -8.54 25.95 -10.76
CA LEU A 61 -9.81 26.26 -11.41
C LEU A 61 -10.62 24.99 -11.71
N HIS A 62 -9.98 23.96 -12.24
CA HIS A 62 -10.59 22.66 -12.54
C HIS A 62 -11.05 21.92 -11.28
N ILE A 63 -10.29 22.00 -10.18
CA ILE A 63 -10.69 21.43 -8.87
C ILE A 63 -11.99 22.06 -8.35
N LEU A 64 -12.22 23.34 -8.65
CA LEU A 64 -13.47 24.03 -8.32
C LEU A 64 -14.64 23.67 -9.25
N GLY A 65 -14.42 22.77 -10.22
CA GLY A 65 -15.40 22.39 -11.23
C GLY A 65 -15.67 23.48 -12.27
N LEU A 66 -14.76 24.46 -12.38
CA LEU A 66 -14.85 25.55 -13.34
C LEU A 66 -13.84 25.34 -14.47
N SER A 67 -14.21 25.76 -15.67
CA SER A 67 -13.32 25.89 -16.82
C SER A 67 -13.17 27.36 -17.18
N HIS A 68 -12.02 27.73 -17.73
CA HIS A 68 -11.78 29.05 -18.32
C HIS A 68 -12.42 29.16 -19.70
N GLY A 69 -12.27 28.15 -20.58
CA GLY A 69 -12.85 28.14 -21.93
C GLY A 69 -12.04 28.87 -23.02
N ASP A 70 -11.14 29.80 -22.65
CA ASP A 70 -10.30 30.57 -23.58
C ASP A 70 -8.90 30.83 -22.98
N VAL A 71 -8.21 29.78 -22.57
CA VAL A 71 -6.84 29.92 -22.03
C VAL A 71 -5.88 30.29 -23.15
N LYS A 72 -5.41 31.55 -23.17
CA LYS A 72 -4.39 32.06 -24.09
C LYS A 72 -3.51 33.08 -23.38
N ALA A 73 -2.35 33.38 -23.96
CA ALA A 73 -1.37 34.30 -23.35
C ALA A 73 -1.96 35.69 -23.01
N ASP A 74 -2.87 36.21 -23.84
CA ASP A 74 -3.50 37.52 -23.58
C ASP A 74 -4.46 37.52 -22.39
N ASN A 75 -5.02 36.35 -22.01
CA ASN A 75 -5.93 36.21 -20.87
C ASN A 75 -5.21 35.86 -19.57
N ILE A 76 -3.87 35.94 -19.57
CA ILE A 76 -3.03 35.64 -18.42
C ILE A 76 -2.25 36.90 -18.09
N ILE A 77 -2.46 37.44 -16.89
CA ILE A 77 -1.73 38.61 -16.39
C ILE A 77 -0.65 38.16 -15.40
N VAL A 78 0.57 38.64 -15.62
CA VAL A 78 1.72 38.42 -14.73
C VAL A 78 1.92 39.68 -13.89
N SER A 79 1.78 39.57 -12.58
CA SER A 79 1.96 40.70 -11.68
C SER A 79 3.45 41.03 -11.52
N GLN A 80 3.82 42.31 -11.70
CA GLN A 80 5.18 42.79 -11.47
C GLN A 80 5.45 42.88 -9.96
N THR A 81 5.98 41.81 -9.37
CA THR A 81 6.48 41.81 -8.00
C THR A 81 8.00 41.93 -7.98
N ALA A 82 8.55 42.50 -6.91
CA ALA A 82 10.00 42.68 -6.73
C ALA A 82 10.75 41.35 -6.89
N GLU A 83 11.98 41.38 -7.44
CA GLU A 83 12.84 40.26 -7.86
C GLU A 83 13.02 39.08 -6.86
N ALA A 84 12.50 39.18 -5.64
CA ALA A 84 12.58 38.17 -4.59
C ALA A 84 11.27 37.41 -4.31
N GLN A 85 10.17 37.69 -5.01
CA GLN A 85 8.87 37.02 -4.82
C GLN A 85 8.50 36.12 -6.01
N LEU A 86 7.78 35.02 -5.73
CA LEU A 86 7.26 34.12 -6.76
C LEU A 86 6.29 34.89 -7.68
N PRO A 87 6.36 34.71 -9.01
CA PRO A 87 5.49 35.42 -9.94
C PRO A 87 4.03 35.03 -9.68
N GLN A 88 3.19 36.03 -9.43
CA GLN A 88 1.75 35.82 -9.30
C GLN A 88 1.09 35.92 -10.67
N VAL A 89 0.29 34.91 -11.01
CA VAL A 89 -0.45 34.83 -12.26
C VAL A 89 -1.94 34.98 -11.97
N VAL A 90 -2.62 35.82 -12.75
CA VAL A 90 -4.06 36.05 -12.66
C VAL A 90 -4.69 35.73 -14.01
N LEU A 91 -5.65 34.81 -14.01
CA LEU A 91 -6.46 34.48 -15.18
C LEU A 91 -7.60 35.49 -15.30
N VAL A 92 -7.63 36.26 -16.39
CA VAL A 92 -8.70 37.23 -16.69
C VAL A 92 -9.71 36.63 -17.66
N ASP A 93 -10.85 37.29 -17.85
CA ASP A 93 -11.97 36.79 -18.65
C ASP A 93 -12.58 35.47 -18.15
N ILE A 94 -12.56 35.25 -16.82
CA ILE A 94 -13.27 34.16 -16.13
C ILE A 94 -14.46 34.73 -15.33
N PRO A 95 -15.63 34.06 -15.32
CA PRO A 95 -15.99 32.83 -16.04
C PRO A 95 -16.49 33.10 -17.46
N ASP A 96 -16.29 32.13 -18.36
CA ASP A 96 -16.91 32.14 -19.70
C ASP A 96 -18.44 32.00 -19.55
N LEU A 97 -19.11 33.15 -19.50
CA LEU A 97 -20.57 33.26 -19.43
C LEU A 97 -21.09 33.50 -20.84
N SER A 98 -21.23 32.46 -21.65
CA SER A 98 -21.91 32.59 -22.93
C SER A 98 -23.40 32.89 -22.69
N ALA A 99 -23.93 33.88 -23.41
CA ALA A 99 -25.32 34.32 -23.27
C ALA A 99 -26.33 33.24 -23.72
N ASP A 100 -25.90 32.31 -24.57
CA ASP A 100 -26.74 31.31 -25.24
C ASP A 100 -26.53 29.88 -24.73
N GLY A 101 -25.60 29.65 -23.78
CA GLY A 101 -25.26 28.30 -23.31
C GLY A 101 -24.41 27.48 -24.28
N ASP A 102 -23.98 28.07 -25.39
CA ASP A 102 -22.97 27.48 -26.28
C ASP A 102 -21.59 27.60 -25.62
N GLU A 103 -20.86 26.49 -25.50
CA GLU A 103 -19.48 26.52 -25.01
C GLU A 103 -18.63 27.34 -25.99
N GLY A 104 -18.01 28.43 -25.55
CA GLY A 104 -17.14 29.24 -26.42
C GLY A 104 -16.03 28.35 -26.99
N VAL A 105 -15.99 28.19 -28.32
CA VAL A 105 -14.88 27.53 -29.02
C VAL A 105 -14.06 28.62 -29.68
N THR A 106 -12.83 28.85 -29.17
CA THR A 106 -11.85 29.66 -29.87
C THR A 106 -11.37 28.89 -31.10
N VAL A 107 -11.95 29.20 -32.27
CA VAL A 107 -11.64 28.54 -33.54
C VAL A 107 -10.17 28.76 -33.90
N GLY A 108 -9.39 27.68 -34.02
CA GLY A 108 -8.02 27.72 -34.58
C GLY A 108 -6.87 27.49 -33.61
N THR A 109 -7.10 27.39 -32.30
CA THR A 109 -6.06 27.10 -31.29
C THR A 109 -6.03 25.64 -30.81
N VAL A 110 -7.08 24.88 -31.10
CA VAL A 110 -7.28 23.51 -30.60
C VAL A 110 -7.41 22.54 -31.80
N PRO A 111 -6.77 21.35 -31.79
CA PRO A 111 -6.92 20.36 -32.85
C PRO A 111 -8.39 19.96 -33.10
N PRO A 112 -8.79 19.60 -34.35
CA PRO A 112 -10.17 19.24 -34.67
C PRO A 112 -10.77 18.12 -33.80
N ALA A 113 -9.92 17.20 -33.31
CA ALA A 113 -10.33 16.13 -32.40
C ALA A 113 -10.84 16.63 -31.03
N LEU A 114 -10.42 17.83 -30.63
CA LEU A 114 -10.72 18.45 -29.34
C LEU A 114 -11.80 19.53 -29.43
N GLU A 115 -12.34 19.83 -30.62
CA GLU A 115 -13.46 20.75 -30.80
C GLU A 115 -14.74 20.27 -30.12
N CYS A 116 -14.92 18.94 -29.99
CA CYS A 116 -16.04 18.32 -29.26
C CYS A 116 -15.67 17.88 -27.83
N ALA A 117 -14.47 18.20 -27.34
CA ALA A 117 -14.03 17.83 -26.01
C ALA A 117 -14.54 18.83 -24.96
N SER A 118 -14.71 18.36 -23.72
CA SER A 118 -15.13 19.20 -22.59
C SER A 118 -14.24 20.44 -22.43
N SER A 119 -14.81 21.55 -21.99
CA SER A 119 -14.06 22.80 -21.71
C SER A 119 -12.81 22.60 -20.85
N LEU A 120 -12.86 21.75 -19.82
CA LEU A 120 -11.71 21.37 -18.98
C LEU A 120 -10.57 20.70 -19.78
N HIS A 121 -10.92 19.90 -20.78
CA HIS A 121 -9.95 19.25 -21.66
C HIS A 121 -9.28 20.29 -22.55
N ARG A 122 -10.08 21.19 -23.14
CA ARG A 122 -9.57 22.27 -23.99
C ARG A 122 -8.63 23.20 -23.22
N ASP A 123 -8.97 23.56 -21.99
CA ASP A 123 -8.12 24.36 -21.10
C ASP A 123 -6.81 23.63 -20.78
N ALA A 124 -6.86 22.34 -20.43
CA ALA A 124 -5.66 21.56 -20.11
C ALA A 124 -4.70 21.46 -21.32
N PHE A 125 -5.24 21.27 -22.52
CA PHE A 125 -4.44 21.24 -23.76
C PHE A 125 -3.83 22.60 -24.08
N ALA A 126 -4.60 23.69 -23.95
CA ALA A 126 -4.12 25.04 -24.18
C ALA A 126 -3.01 25.42 -23.20
N VAL A 127 -3.14 25.07 -21.92
CA VAL A 127 -2.09 25.25 -20.91
C VAL A 127 -0.83 24.47 -21.25
N CYS A 128 -0.94 23.20 -21.64
CA CYS A 128 0.23 22.40 -22.04
C CYS A 128 1.00 23.06 -23.20
N THR A 129 0.27 23.58 -24.19
CA THR A 129 0.86 24.29 -25.34
C THR A 129 1.57 25.59 -24.91
N LEU A 130 0.95 26.36 -24.02
CA LEU A 130 1.56 27.57 -23.44
C LEU A 130 2.80 27.24 -22.61
N VAL A 131 2.77 26.17 -21.81
CA VAL A 131 3.90 25.73 -20.98
C VAL A 131 5.09 25.34 -21.86
N LEU A 132 4.90 24.63 -22.96
CA LEU A 132 6.00 24.33 -23.91
C LEU A 132 6.63 25.58 -24.51
N THR A 133 5.83 26.63 -24.71
CA THR A 133 6.29 27.94 -25.22
C THR A 133 7.08 28.70 -24.15
N LEU A 134 6.72 28.56 -22.87
CA LEU A 134 7.39 29.20 -21.75
C LEU A 134 8.69 28.51 -21.34
N LEU A 135 8.72 27.18 -21.34
CA LEU A 135 9.85 26.40 -20.82
C LEU A 135 11.09 26.48 -21.72
N PRO A 136 12.27 26.87 -21.20
CA PRO A 136 13.52 26.80 -21.95
C PRO A 136 14.03 25.36 -22.07
N GLU A 137 14.99 25.10 -22.96
CA GLU A 137 15.51 23.76 -23.24
C GLU A 137 16.14 23.03 -22.03
N ASP A 138 16.54 23.77 -21.00
CA ASP A 138 17.13 23.21 -19.78
C ASP A 138 16.13 22.38 -18.93
N PHE A 139 14.81 22.54 -19.15
CA PHE A 139 13.74 21.79 -18.46
C PHE A 139 13.30 20.57 -19.30
N ALA A 140 14.26 19.72 -19.63
CA ALA A 140 14.08 18.64 -20.60
C ALA A 140 13.07 17.57 -20.14
N ALA A 141 13.01 17.24 -18.84
CA ALA A 141 12.07 16.24 -18.35
C ALA A 141 10.63 16.77 -18.43
N THR A 142 10.40 18.00 -17.95
CA THR A 142 9.09 18.63 -18.04
C THR A 142 8.64 18.81 -19.50
N ARG A 143 9.53 19.27 -20.40
CA ARG A 143 9.22 19.40 -21.84
C ARG A 143 8.84 18.06 -22.46
N SER A 144 9.56 16.99 -22.12
CA SER A 144 9.23 15.63 -22.60
C SER A 144 7.86 15.17 -22.10
N ASP A 145 7.54 15.40 -20.83
CA ASP A 145 6.26 14.99 -20.25
C ASP A 145 5.07 15.76 -20.85
N VAL A 146 5.21 17.07 -21.02
CA VAL A 146 4.18 17.89 -21.64
C VAL A 146 3.97 17.52 -23.12
N ASN A 147 5.04 17.23 -23.87
CA ASN A 147 4.92 16.74 -25.25
C ASN A 147 4.15 15.42 -25.33
N ARG A 148 4.46 14.46 -24.45
CA ARG A 148 3.72 13.18 -24.37
C ARG A 148 2.24 13.40 -24.02
N ALA A 149 1.94 14.34 -23.13
CA ALA A 149 0.56 14.67 -22.77
C ALA A 149 -0.23 15.26 -23.95
N ILE A 150 0.41 16.07 -24.80
CA ILE A 150 -0.19 16.64 -26.02
C ILE A 150 -0.41 15.58 -27.10
N GLU A 151 0.53 14.63 -27.26
CA GLU A 151 0.43 13.53 -28.25
C GLU A 151 -0.75 12.58 -27.98
N LEU A 152 -1.16 12.44 -26.72
CA LEU A 152 -2.23 11.53 -26.33
C LEU A 152 -3.65 12.05 -26.58
N VAL A 153 -3.80 13.25 -27.18
CA VAL A 153 -5.00 13.96 -27.69
C VAL A 153 -6.36 13.58 -27.10
N ASP A 154 -6.77 12.31 -27.15
CA ASP A 154 -8.00 11.77 -26.59
C ASP A 154 -8.00 11.71 -25.04
N THR A 155 -6.85 11.85 -24.37
CA THR A 155 -6.76 11.81 -22.89
C THR A 155 -6.52 13.18 -22.28
N LEU A 156 -7.26 13.50 -21.21
CA LEU A 156 -7.05 14.71 -20.42
C LEU A 156 -5.61 14.78 -19.87
N PRO A 157 -4.83 15.83 -20.18
CA PRO A 157 -3.49 16.00 -19.63
C PRO A 157 -3.47 16.05 -18.09
N PRO A 158 -2.58 15.30 -17.40
CA PRO A 158 -2.48 15.31 -15.94
C PRO A 158 -1.70 16.54 -15.46
N LEU A 159 -2.39 17.68 -15.35
CA LEU A 159 -1.78 18.97 -14.98
C LEU A 159 -1.07 18.94 -13.61
N ASP A 160 -1.54 18.09 -12.71
CA ASP A 160 -0.97 17.84 -11.37
C ASP A 160 0.43 17.24 -11.45
N LEU A 161 0.58 16.14 -12.19
CA LEU A 161 1.87 15.48 -12.39
C LEU A 161 2.86 16.38 -13.13
N LEU A 162 2.37 17.12 -14.12
CA LEU A 162 3.20 18.07 -14.89
C LEU A 162 3.72 19.22 -14.00
N ALA A 163 2.89 19.74 -13.09
CA ALA A 163 3.31 20.74 -12.12
C ALA A 163 4.35 20.18 -11.14
N GLU A 164 4.18 18.93 -10.68
CA GLU A 164 5.15 18.25 -9.80
C GLU A 164 6.51 18.02 -10.48
N THR A 165 6.52 17.54 -11.73
CA THR A 165 7.77 17.38 -12.51
C THR A 165 8.51 18.71 -12.63
N LEU A 166 7.80 19.79 -12.99
CA LEU A 166 8.39 21.12 -13.12
C LEU A 166 8.92 21.67 -11.79
N GLN A 167 8.19 21.45 -10.70
CA GLN A 167 8.63 21.83 -9.36
C GLN A 167 9.92 21.10 -8.96
N GLY A 168 10.07 19.83 -9.34
CA GLY A 168 11.29 19.05 -9.11
C GLY A 168 12.51 19.59 -9.87
N GLU A 169 12.33 20.00 -11.13
CA GLU A 169 13.40 20.63 -11.93
C GLU A 169 13.73 22.06 -11.44
N LEU A 170 12.74 22.83 -10.96
CA LEU A 170 12.95 24.17 -10.41
C LEU A 170 13.73 24.16 -9.08
N TYR A 171 13.60 23.09 -8.30
CA TYR A 171 14.19 22.94 -6.96
C TYR A 171 14.83 21.54 -6.79
N PRO A 172 15.97 21.26 -7.45
CA PRO A 172 16.62 19.95 -7.40
C PRO A 172 17.12 19.67 -5.98
N LYS A 173 16.69 18.55 -5.39
CA LYS A 173 17.15 18.11 -4.06
C LYS A 173 18.61 17.63 -4.14
N GLN A 174 19.54 18.32 -3.46
CA GLN A 174 20.91 17.82 -3.30
C GLN A 174 20.93 16.60 -2.38
N ARG A 175 21.38 15.44 -2.87
CA ARG A 175 21.63 14.23 -2.08
C ARG A 175 23.10 13.83 -2.23
N SER A 176 23.90 13.93 -1.17
CA SER A 176 25.25 13.36 -1.10
C SER A 176 25.18 11.95 -0.50
N ILE A 177 25.49 10.92 -1.30
CA ILE A 177 25.64 9.55 -0.81
C ILE A 177 27.08 9.40 -0.31
N SER A 178 27.27 9.09 0.97
CA SER A 178 28.61 8.89 1.56
C SER A 178 29.06 7.44 1.36
N THR A 179 30.23 7.22 0.76
CA THR A 179 30.83 5.89 0.61
C THR A 179 31.88 5.65 1.69
N PHE A 180 31.75 4.56 2.44
CA PHE A 180 32.64 4.15 3.52
C PHE A 180 33.40 2.88 3.12
N LYS A 181 34.71 2.82 3.43
CA LYS A 181 35.55 1.64 3.18
C LYS A 181 35.89 0.94 4.49
N ALA A 182 35.74 -0.38 4.52
CA ALA A 182 36.14 -1.23 5.65
C ALA A 182 37.10 -2.32 5.16
N ILE A 183 38.33 -2.33 5.69
CA ILE A 183 39.37 -3.30 5.34
C ILE A 183 39.55 -4.31 6.47
N LEU A 184 39.39 -5.61 6.19
CA LEU A 184 39.39 -6.71 7.16
C LEU A 184 40.54 -7.72 6.93
N LYS A 185 41.02 -8.35 8.00
CA LYS A 185 42.03 -9.43 7.91
C LYS A 185 41.42 -10.75 7.45
N ARG A 186 42.03 -11.38 6.45
CA ARG A 186 41.59 -12.68 5.88
C ARG A 186 41.70 -13.81 6.91
N ARG A 187 40.63 -14.57 7.14
CA ARG A 187 40.59 -15.72 8.07
C ARG A 187 40.05 -16.97 7.36
N GLY A 188 40.91 -17.67 6.62
CA GLY A 188 40.61 -19.02 6.09
C GLY A 188 40.69 -19.14 4.57
N ARG A 189 40.61 -20.38 4.07
CA ARG A 189 40.99 -20.79 2.70
C ARG A 189 39.85 -20.69 1.66
N ASN A 190 38.73 -20.04 1.97
CA ASN A 190 37.53 -20.00 1.10
C ASN A 190 36.83 -18.63 1.04
N ASP A 191 37.55 -17.52 1.24
CA ASP A 191 36.96 -16.18 1.12
C ASP A 191 37.14 -15.66 -0.32
N SER A 192 36.04 -15.68 -1.07
CA SER A 192 35.91 -15.01 -2.37
C SER A 192 36.26 -13.52 -2.24
N SER A 193 36.86 -12.98 -3.30
CA SER A 193 37.14 -11.54 -3.49
C SER A 193 35.96 -10.66 -3.07
N SER A 194 36.21 -9.65 -2.23
CA SER A 194 35.36 -8.46 -1.97
C SER A 194 33.85 -8.71 -1.98
N LEU A 195 33.24 -8.79 -0.79
CA LEU A 195 31.79 -8.83 -0.63
C LEU A 195 31.34 -7.46 -0.11
N ASP A 196 30.75 -6.64 -0.98
CA ASP A 196 30.13 -5.39 -0.53
C ASP A 196 29.00 -5.69 0.45
N LEU A 197 28.94 -4.94 1.55
CA LEU A 197 27.85 -5.08 2.51
C LEU A 197 26.58 -4.53 1.84
N VAL A 198 25.68 -5.41 1.41
CA VAL A 198 24.47 -4.98 0.71
C VAL A 198 23.54 -4.26 1.68
N SER A 199 23.41 -2.94 1.50
CA SER A 199 22.52 -2.09 2.29
C SER A 199 21.05 -2.38 2.00
N ASN A 200 20.19 -2.09 2.97
CA ASN A 200 18.76 -2.03 2.73
C ASN A 200 18.42 -0.65 2.17
N ASN A 201 18.60 -0.47 0.86
CA ASN A 201 18.26 0.78 0.13
C ASN A 201 19.09 1.99 0.59
N GLY A 202 20.40 1.80 0.80
CA GLY A 202 21.32 2.86 1.20
C GLY A 202 21.40 3.09 2.70
N GLU A 203 20.70 2.31 3.52
CA GLU A 203 20.71 2.41 4.99
C GLU A 203 21.08 1.07 5.64
N TYR A 204 21.90 1.11 6.70
CA TYR A 204 22.25 -0.02 7.56
C TYR A 204 21.67 0.19 8.96
N SER A 205 21.08 -0.87 9.54
CA SER A 205 20.62 -0.83 10.93
C SER A 205 21.81 -1.08 11.85
N VAL A 206 22.15 -0.12 12.71
CA VAL A 206 23.28 -0.23 13.64
C VAL A 206 22.78 -0.52 15.05
N ARG A 207 23.18 -1.65 15.61
CA ARG A 207 23.04 -1.94 17.05
C ARG A 207 24.32 -1.55 17.77
N ALA A 208 24.20 -0.82 18.87
CA ALA A 208 25.32 -0.44 19.72
C ALA A 208 25.14 -1.07 21.12
N THR A 209 26.20 -1.67 21.67
CA THR A 209 26.17 -2.24 23.02
C THR A 209 27.46 -1.88 23.76
N ARG A 210 27.34 -1.22 24.91
CA ARG A 210 28.50 -0.81 25.73
C ARG A 210 28.77 -1.85 26.81
N HIS A 211 30.04 -2.25 26.96
CA HIS A 211 30.43 -3.20 28.00
C HIS A 211 30.68 -2.48 29.34
N PRO A 212 29.97 -2.81 30.43
CA PRO A 212 29.96 -2.03 31.66
C PRO A 212 31.32 -1.98 32.39
N GLU A 213 32.09 -3.07 32.39
CA GLU A 213 33.37 -3.14 33.13
C GLU A 213 34.55 -2.51 32.38
N THR A 214 34.53 -2.56 31.05
CA THR A 214 35.69 -2.20 30.23
C THR A 214 35.49 -0.92 29.44
N GLY A 215 34.25 -0.43 29.30
CA GLY A 215 33.92 0.78 28.55
C GLY A 215 33.88 0.64 27.03
N HIS A 216 34.40 -0.47 26.47
CA HIS A 216 34.33 -0.77 25.03
C HIS A 216 32.91 -0.71 24.47
N VAL A 217 32.78 -0.21 23.24
CA VAL A 217 31.52 -0.18 22.50
C VAL A 217 31.57 -1.20 21.36
N ARG A 218 30.51 -1.99 21.25
CA ARG A 218 30.30 -2.93 20.17
C ARG A 218 29.27 -2.37 19.19
N PHE A 219 29.65 -2.25 17.93
CA PHE A 219 28.76 -1.92 16.81
C PHE A 219 28.51 -3.16 15.96
N ASN A 220 27.23 -3.44 15.72
CA ASN A 220 26.77 -4.48 14.81
C ASN A 220 25.98 -3.80 13.70
N ILE A 221 26.55 -3.71 12.50
CA ILE A 221 25.97 -3.03 11.34
C ILE A 221 25.33 -4.12 10.47
N VAL A 222 24.01 -4.14 10.41
CA VAL A 222 23.25 -5.23 9.77
C VAL A 222 22.75 -4.80 8.40
N GLY A 223 23.19 -5.52 7.36
CA GLY A 223 22.71 -5.44 5.98
C GLY A 223 21.81 -6.64 5.62
N VAL A 224 21.38 -6.74 4.36
CA VAL A 224 20.30 -7.67 3.91
C VAL A 224 20.62 -9.16 4.17
N ARG A 225 21.90 -9.53 4.24
CA ARG A 225 22.37 -10.92 4.48
C ARG A 225 23.62 -11.04 5.34
N GLN A 226 24.23 -9.91 5.69
CA GLN A 226 25.53 -9.86 6.33
C GLN A 226 25.52 -8.83 7.45
N GLU A 227 26.23 -9.11 8.52
CA GLU A 227 26.47 -8.20 9.63
C GLU A 227 27.97 -7.93 9.74
N LEU A 228 28.33 -6.64 9.71
CA LEU A 228 29.66 -6.16 10.03
C LEU A 228 29.73 -5.84 11.52
N TYR A 229 30.56 -6.59 12.23
CA TYR A 229 30.85 -6.44 13.65
C TYR A 229 32.11 -5.59 13.83
N ILE A 230 32.03 -4.53 14.63
CA ILE A 230 33.17 -3.70 15.04
C ILE A 230 33.18 -3.56 16.57
N LYS A 231 34.32 -3.88 17.19
CA LYS A 231 34.59 -3.59 18.61
C LYS A 231 35.56 -2.42 18.69
N TYR A 232 35.14 -1.35 19.35
CA TYR A 232 35.86 -0.09 19.42
C TYR A 232 36.14 0.30 20.87
N ASP A 233 37.37 0.74 21.15
CA ASP A 233 37.77 1.30 22.43
C ASP A 233 37.76 2.83 22.37
N PRO A 234 36.83 3.50 23.07
CA PRO A 234 36.74 4.95 23.06
C PRO A 234 37.85 5.65 23.85
N LYS A 235 38.65 4.94 24.67
CA LYS A 235 39.74 5.56 25.45
C LYS A 235 41.03 5.70 24.64
N GLU A 236 41.35 4.69 23.85
CA GLU A 236 42.55 4.61 23.03
C GLU A 236 42.29 4.92 21.54
N ASP A 237 41.04 5.26 21.19
CA ASP A 237 40.56 5.48 19.81
C ASP A 237 40.97 4.33 18.86
N ALA A 238 40.82 3.09 19.35
CA ALA A 238 41.38 1.91 18.72
C ALA A 238 40.32 0.85 18.40
N VAL A 239 40.40 0.26 17.20
CA VAL A 239 39.56 -0.88 16.80
C VAL A 239 40.19 -2.18 17.34
N LEU A 240 39.50 -2.82 18.29
CA LEU A 240 39.96 -4.04 18.96
C LEU A 240 39.64 -5.32 18.18
N GLY A 241 38.66 -5.26 17.28
CA GLY A 241 38.30 -6.41 16.45
C GLY A 241 37.20 -6.07 15.47
N CYS A 242 37.30 -6.65 14.27
CA CYS A 242 36.28 -6.51 13.24
C CYS A 242 36.08 -7.84 12.51
N ALA A 243 34.84 -8.18 12.17
CA ALA A 243 34.50 -9.40 11.44
C ALA A 243 33.18 -9.24 10.69
N VAL A 244 32.99 -9.99 9.61
CA VAL A 244 31.70 -10.12 8.92
C VAL A 244 31.10 -11.49 9.21
N LYS A 245 29.79 -11.55 9.39
CA LYS A 245 29.03 -12.79 9.58
C LYS A 245 27.79 -12.78 8.68
N ASP A 246 27.35 -13.96 8.27
CA ASP A 246 26.05 -14.12 7.61
C ASP A 246 24.91 -14.00 8.63
N VAL A 247 23.79 -13.44 8.21
CA VAL A 247 22.61 -13.16 9.05
C VAL A 247 21.34 -13.66 8.38
N ASP A 248 20.53 -14.38 9.16
CA ASP A 248 19.22 -14.85 8.73
C ASP A 248 18.16 -13.75 8.79
N HIS A 249 17.06 -13.92 8.04
CA HIS A 249 16.00 -12.92 7.95
C HIS A 249 15.37 -12.54 9.30
N ILE A 250 15.31 -13.48 10.25
CA ILE A 250 14.79 -13.24 11.61
C ILE A 250 15.70 -12.27 12.37
N ASP A 251 17.01 -12.45 12.28
CA ASP A 251 18.01 -11.62 12.95
C ASP A 251 18.08 -10.22 12.33
N PHE A 252 17.87 -10.11 11.01
CA PHE A 252 17.71 -8.82 10.31
C PHE A 252 16.51 -8.02 10.85
N VAL A 253 15.34 -8.66 10.96
CA VAL A 253 14.12 -8.02 11.48
C VAL A 253 14.30 -7.64 12.96
N SER A 254 14.94 -8.49 13.76
CA SER A 254 15.25 -8.16 15.15
C SER A 254 16.20 -6.97 15.25
N ALA A 255 17.22 -6.89 14.40
CA ALA A 255 18.18 -5.79 14.41
C ALA A 255 17.54 -4.46 14.02
N HIS A 256 16.56 -4.49 13.11
CA HIS A 256 15.80 -3.30 12.73
C HIS A 256 14.91 -2.80 13.88
N ARG A 257 14.28 -3.70 14.63
CA ARG A 257 13.46 -3.35 15.81
C ARG A 257 14.27 -2.80 16.98
N SER A 258 15.48 -3.31 17.18
CA SER A 258 16.36 -2.94 18.30
C SER A 258 17.53 -2.05 17.86
N LYS A 259 17.39 -1.31 16.75
CA LYS A 259 18.46 -0.43 16.25
C LYS A 259 18.67 0.74 17.21
N ALA A 260 19.93 1.10 17.43
CA ALA A 260 20.25 2.33 18.17
C ALA A 260 20.13 3.54 17.25
N PHE A 261 20.64 3.41 16.02
CA PHE A 261 20.52 4.41 14.97
C PHE A 261 20.70 3.75 13.60
N SER A 262 20.43 4.52 12.56
CA SER A 262 20.64 4.12 11.17
C SER A 262 21.87 4.79 10.58
N LEU A 263 22.59 4.08 9.71
CA LEU A 263 23.71 4.63 8.94
C LEU A 263 23.36 4.66 7.45
N SER A 264 23.32 5.85 6.85
CA SER A 264 23.08 6.01 5.42
C SER A 264 24.41 6.09 4.64
N GLY A 265 24.57 5.24 3.63
CA GLY A 265 25.75 5.20 2.77
C GLY A 265 26.00 3.84 2.11
N GLU A 266 27.14 3.72 1.44
CA GLU A 266 27.64 2.45 0.90
C GLU A 266 28.84 1.98 1.72
N ILE A 267 28.87 0.71 2.15
CA ILE A 267 30.00 0.13 2.88
C ILE A 267 30.68 -0.90 1.99
N GLN A 268 31.84 -0.54 1.47
CA GLN A 268 32.69 -1.45 0.70
C GLN A 268 33.59 -2.24 1.65
N VAL A 269 33.42 -3.57 1.68
CA VAL A 269 34.25 -4.45 2.51
C VAL A 269 35.32 -5.12 1.65
N THR A 270 36.58 -4.84 1.97
CA THR A 270 37.74 -5.42 1.29
C THR A 270 38.60 -6.20 2.27
N PHE A 271 39.33 -7.22 1.81
CA PHE A 271 40.19 -8.04 2.65
C PHE A 271 41.67 -7.76 2.36
N ALA A 272 42.47 -7.45 3.40
CA ALA A 272 43.91 -7.17 3.30
C ALA A 272 44.70 -7.79 4.49
N GLU A 273 46.02 -7.60 4.51
CA GLU A 273 46.89 -8.08 5.60
C GLU A 273 46.76 -7.24 6.89
N GLU A 274 46.35 -5.98 6.76
CA GLU A 274 46.08 -5.06 7.87
C GLU A 274 44.59 -4.73 7.94
N THR A 275 44.07 -4.51 9.15
CA THR A 275 42.69 -4.07 9.37
C THR A 275 42.64 -2.55 9.42
N ASP A 276 41.83 -1.94 8.56
CA ASP A 276 41.53 -0.51 8.63
C ASP A 276 40.02 -0.28 8.56
N VAL A 277 39.45 0.04 9.71
CA VAL A 277 38.02 0.34 9.89
C VAL A 277 37.85 1.58 10.77
N THR A 278 38.92 2.35 10.94
CA THR A 278 39.03 3.40 11.97
C THR A 278 38.09 4.57 11.66
N ALA A 279 38.00 4.98 10.40
CA ALA A 279 37.10 6.04 9.94
C ALA A 279 35.61 5.68 10.14
N LEU A 280 35.23 4.43 9.85
CA LEU A 280 33.86 3.96 10.06
C LEU A 280 33.56 3.79 11.56
N ALA A 281 34.51 3.29 12.35
CA ALA A 281 34.34 3.13 13.79
C ALA A 281 34.20 4.49 14.53
N GLY A 282 35.00 5.48 14.15
CA GLY A 282 34.92 6.84 14.69
C GLY A 282 33.56 7.50 14.40
N LEU A 283 33.10 7.43 13.15
CA LEU A 283 31.78 7.93 12.75
C LEU A 283 30.64 7.25 13.54
N LEU A 284 30.70 5.92 13.70
CA LEU A 284 29.70 5.18 14.47
C LEU A 284 29.71 5.58 15.95
N TYR A 285 30.87 5.91 16.51
CA TYR A 285 30.97 6.39 17.88
C TYR A 285 30.44 7.82 18.05
N GLU A 286 30.69 8.72 17.10
CA GLU A 286 30.06 10.05 17.09
C GLU A 286 28.54 9.96 17.03
N LEU A 287 28.00 9.15 16.11
CA LEU A 287 26.55 8.91 15.99
C LEU A 287 25.96 8.24 17.24
N TYR A 288 26.72 7.38 17.90
CA TYR A 288 26.33 6.77 19.18
C TYR A 288 26.26 7.81 20.31
N ARG A 289 27.20 8.76 20.37
CA ARG A 289 27.18 9.84 21.38
C ARG A 289 25.97 10.74 21.21
N VAL A 290 25.65 11.12 19.97
CA VAL A 290 24.49 12.00 19.70
C VAL A 290 23.17 11.31 20.01
N ASN A 291 23.03 10.02 19.66
CA ASN A 291 21.72 9.35 19.72
C ASN A 291 21.45 8.58 21.02
N VAL A 292 22.46 8.29 21.85
CA VAL A 292 22.29 7.41 23.02
C VAL A 292 22.75 8.02 24.35
N LEU A 293 23.64 9.02 24.34
CA LEU A 293 24.13 9.66 25.58
C LEU A 293 23.28 10.85 26.05
N ASP A 294 22.49 11.48 25.17
CA ASP A 294 21.53 12.54 25.56
C ASP A 294 20.32 12.02 26.36
N ASP A 295 20.06 10.70 26.38
CA ASP A 295 18.97 10.09 27.16
C ASP A 295 19.30 9.90 28.66
N LEU A 296 20.54 10.16 29.09
CA LEU A 296 21.00 9.86 30.46
C LEU A 296 21.44 11.07 31.30
N GLU A 297 21.55 12.27 30.72
CA GLU A 297 21.89 13.49 31.47
C GLU A 297 20.89 14.62 31.18
N GLY A 298 20.06 14.95 32.18
CA GLY A 298 19.44 16.28 32.25
C GLY A 298 17.91 16.34 32.24
N ASN A 299 17.30 15.74 33.27
CA ASN A 299 16.03 16.23 33.80
C ASN A 299 16.29 17.58 34.48
N ASP A 300 16.30 18.67 33.71
CA ASP A 300 16.15 20.03 34.23
C ASP A 300 15.18 20.81 33.36
N ALA A 301 14.06 21.18 33.97
CA ALA A 301 12.94 21.84 33.35
C ALA A 301 13.29 23.28 32.93
N ALA A 302 12.99 23.60 31.66
CA ALA A 302 12.63 24.94 31.21
C ALA A 302 11.44 24.84 30.23
N PRO A 303 10.55 25.84 30.21
CA PRO A 303 9.12 25.60 30.12
C PRO A 303 8.65 25.31 28.69
N VAL A 304 7.86 24.26 28.55
CA VAL A 304 6.99 24.05 27.39
C VAL A 304 5.97 25.17 27.41
N SER A 305 6.11 26.15 26.53
CA SER A 305 5.07 27.14 26.25
C SER A 305 3.83 26.37 25.80
N GLY A 306 2.81 26.33 26.64
CA GLY A 306 1.50 25.79 26.30
C GLY A 306 0.95 26.51 25.09
N VAL A 307 0.93 25.82 23.95
CA VAL A 307 0.13 26.24 22.81
C VAL A 307 -1.31 25.89 23.17
N ASP A 308 -2.11 26.94 23.37
CA ASP A 308 -3.55 26.87 23.60
C ASP A 308 -4.23 26.06 22.47
N PRO A 309 -4.93 24.94 22.78
CA PRO A 309 -5.67 24.14 21.79
C PRO A 309 -6.78 24.92 21.05
N TYR A 310 -7.11 26.13 21.50
CA TYR A 310 -8.15 26.99 20.92
C TYR A 310 -7.64 28.32 20.37
N ALA A 311 -6.31 28.51 20.28
CA ALA A 311 -5.77 29.67 19.57
C ALA A 311 -6.11 29.58 18.08
N ARG A 312 -7.08 30.39 17.64
CA ARG A 312 -7.41 30.59 16.22
C ARG A 312 -6.17 31.11 15.49
N GLN A 313 -5.45 30.22 14.81
CA GLN A 313 -4.48 30.61 13.81
C GLN A 313 -5.22 31.04 12.55
N SER A 314 -5.24 32.34 12.33
CA SER A 314 -5.60 32.97 11.08
C SER A 314 -4.51 32.73 10.03
N GLY A 315 -4.89 32.12 8.91
CA GLY A 315 -4.34 32.37 7.57
C GLY A 315 -3.05 31.64 7.19
N GLY A 316 -3.19 30.57 6.40
CA GLY A 316 -2.09 29.92 5.67
C GLY A 316 -2.23 28.41 5.64
N SER A 317 -3.07 27.86 4.77
CA SER A 317 -3.19 26.42 4.57
C SER A 317 -1.93 25.88 3.87
N THR A 318 -0.86 25.63 4.62
CA THR A 318 0.15 24.65 4.20
C THR A 318 -0.53 23.29 4.27
N SER A 319 -0.80 22.67 3.12
CA SER A 319 -1.21 21.27 3.06
C SER A 319 -0.19 20.44 3.84
N GLN A 320 -0.56 19.97 5.02
CA GLN A 320 0.27 19.01 5.76
C GLN A 320 0.30 17.74 4.92
N LYS A 321 1.43 17.49 4.27
CA LYS A 321 1.67 16.22 3.60
C LYS A 321 1.66 15.12 4.67
N VAL A 322 0.69 14.23 4.58
CA VAL A 322 0.57 13.08 5.47
C VAL A 322 1.47 11.98 4.93
N SER A 323 2.42 11.51 5.74
CA SER A 323 3.28 10.38 5.37
C SER A 323 2.46 9.10 5.19
N ALA A 324 2.91 8.21 4.32
CA ALA A 324 2.23 6.93 4.10
C ALA A 324 2.20 6.10 5.40
N THR A 325 3.28 6.18 6.18
CA THR A 325 3.39 5.53 7.49
C THR A 325 2.33 6.02 8.47
N ALA A 326 2.14 7.34 8.58
CA ALA A 326 1.12 7.91 9.48
C ALA A 326 -0.29 7.50 9.05
N LEU A 327 -0.57 7.54 7.74
CA LEU A 327 -1.87 7.17 7.19
C LEU A 327 -2.18 5.67 7.43
N TRP A 328 -1.22 4.80 7.16
CA TRP A 328 -1.40 3.35 7.35
C TRP A 328 -1.48 2.96 8.83
N THR A 329 -0.79 3.69 9.71
CA THR A 329 -0.92 3.53 11.16
C THR A 329 -2.31 3.94 11.63
N ALA A 330 -2.78 5.13 11.22
CA ALA A 330 -4.12 5.60 11.53
C ALA A 330 -5.20 4.65 10.99
N LEU A 331 -5.06 4.14 9.77
CA LEU A 331 -5.95 3.11 9.22
C LEU A 331 -5.88 1.83 10.04
N SER A 332 -4.71 1.36 10.44
CA SER A 332 -4.58 0.16 11.26
C SER A 332 -5.23 0.31 12.65
N ASP A 333 -5.21 1.50 13.22
CA ASP A 333 -5.76 1.77 14.55
C ASP A 333 -7.28 2.04 14.49
N THR A 334 -7.78 2.52 13.35
CA THR A 334 -9.22 2.79 13.12
C THR A 334 -9.98 1.62 12.48
N ASP A 335 -9.32 0.81 11.65
CA ASP A 335 -9.87 -0.38 10.98
C ASP A 335 -10.05 -1.57 11.95
N GLU A 336 -9.73 -1.40 13.25
CA GLU A 336 -9.87 -2.49 14.23
C GLU A 336 -11.31 -3.02 14.31
N MET A 337 -12.34 -2.26 13.94
CA MET A 337 -13.68 -2.84 13.75
C MET A 337 -14.57 -2.08 12.74
N ASN A 338 -14.68 -2.56 11.49
CA ASN A 338 -15.84 -2.29 10.62
C ASN A 338 -17.10 -2.85 11.29
N VAL A 339 -17.76 -2.02 12.13
CA VAL A 339 -19.01 -2.34 12.80
C VAL A 339 -20.11 -1.43 12.30
N ILE A 340 -21.29 -2.00 12.07
CA ILE A 340 -22.45 -1.22 11.64
C ILE A 340 -23.23 -0.79 12.88
N LYS A 341 -23.35 0.52 13.07
CA LYS A 341 -24.12 1.10 14.17
C LYS A 341 -25.61 0.98 13.88
N ILE A 342 -26.35 0.46 14.86
CA ILE A 342 -27.80 0.41 14.86
C ILE A 342 -28.36 1.08 16.11
N THR A 343 -29.53 1.69 15.95
CA THR A 343 -30.24 2.34 17.05
C THR A 343 -31.54 1.60 17.29
N VAL A 344 -31.78 1.17 18.53
CA VAL A 344 -32.98 0.43 18.91
C VAL A 344 -34.19 1.36 18.87
N ARG A 345 -35.15 1.09 17.98
CA ARG A 345 -36.33 1.93 17.75
C ARG A 345 -37.37 1.76 18.85
N GLN A 346 -37.59 0.51 19.26
CA GLN A 346 -38.48 0.13 20.37
C GLN A 346 -37.76 -0.91 21.22
N GLY A 347 -38.06 -0.96 22.52
CA GLY A 347 -37.44 -1.93 23.42
C GLY A 347 -37.57 -3.37 22.91
N ALA A 348 -36.54 -4.18 23.15
CA ALA A 348 -36.50 -5.56 22.69
C ALA A 348 -37.67 -6.37 23.29
N LYS A 349 -38.28 -7.23 22.47
CA LYS A 349 -39.36 -8.14 22.89
C LYS A 349 -38.88 -9.57 22.82
N GLN A 350 -39.04 -10.33 23.91
CA GLN A 350 -38.73 -11.75 23.90
C GLN A 350 -39.71 -12.49 22.98
N PHE A 351 -39.19 -13.39 22.13
CA PHE A 351 -40.02 -14.12 21.17
C PHE A 351 -41.02 -15.07 21.87
N SER A 352 -40.61 -15.64 23.00
CA SER A 352 -41.42 -16.49 23.88
C SER A 352 -40.93 -16.34 25.33
N PRO A 353 -41.79 -16.48 26.36
CA PRO A 353 -41.41 -16.28 27.78
C PRO A 353 -40.22 -17.13 28.25
N ASP A 354 -39.99 -18.29 27.63
CA ASP A 354 -38.90 -19.23 27.97
C ASP A 354 -37.80 -19.32 26.89
N SER A 355 -37.82 -18.45 25.88
CA SER A 355 -36.84 -18.48 24.78
C SER A 355 -35.68 -17.51 25.04
N GLU A 356 -34.46 -17.93 24.71
CA GLU A 356 -33.27 -17.04 24.68
C GLU A 356 -33.27 -16.07 23.48
N GLU A 357 -34.32 -16.09 22.66
CA GLU A 357 -34.45 -15.29 21.44
C GLU A 357 -35.28 -14.02 21.66
N TRP A 358 -34.72 -12.90 21.18
CA TRP A 358 -35.27 -11.56 21.28
C TRP A 358 -35.48 -10.96 19.90
N LEU A 359 -36.58 -10.23 19.73
CA LEU A 359 -36.84 -9.41 18.56
C LEU A 359 -36.47 -7.96 18.87
N ILE A 360 -35.59 -7.39 18.06
CA ILE A 360 -35.09 -6.03 18.20
C ILE A 360 -35.49 -5.24 16.96
N PRO A 361 -36.45 -4.30 17.08
CA PRO A 361 -36.73 -3.31 16.06
C PRO A 361 -35.62 -2.25 16.05
N PHE A 362 -34.98 -2.02 14.90
CA PHE A 362 -33.81 -1.14 14.80
C PHE A 362 -33.91 -0.19 13.60
N ASN A 363 -33.17 0.92 13.70
CA ASN A 363 -32.84 1.79 12.58
C ASN A 363 -31.33 1.69 12.32
N CYS A 364 -30.95 1.64 11.05
CA CYS A 364 -29.55 1.59 10.62
C CYS A 364 -29.20 2.89 9.88
N GLU A 365 -28.14 3.57 10.33
CA GLU A 365 -27.66 4.81 9.68
C GLU A 365 -27.03 4.53 8.31
N ALA A 366 -26.45 3.33 8.12
CA ALA A 366 -25.76 2.91 6.90
C ALA A 366 -26.69 2.31 5.81
N GLY A 367 -28.00 2.26 6.03
CA GLY A 367 -28.97 1.68 5.09
C GLY A 367 -29.36 0.23 5.43
N VAL A 368 -29.37 -0.66 4.43
CA VAL A 368 -29.75 -2.07 4.61
C VAL A 368 -28.54 -2.87 5.09
N LEU A 369 -28.75 -3.72 6.10
CA LEU A 369 -27.76 -4.69 6.55
C LEU A 369 -27.70 -5.85 5.54
N ASP A 370 -26.58 -5.96 4.82
CA ASP A 370 -26.33 -7.00 3.82
C ASP A 370 -25.15 -7.87 4.28
N PHE A 371 -25.42 -9.13 4.60
CA PHE A 371 -24.45 -10.10 5.09
C PHE A 371 -24.42 -11.32 4.19
N SER A 372 -23.25 -11.97 4.08
CA SER A 372 -23.11 -13.12 3.18
C SER A 372 -23.89 -14.34 3.69
N GLU A 373 -24.41 -15.18 2.79
CA GLU A 373 -25.07 -16.43 3.18
C GLU A 373 -24.11 -17.33 3.98
N GLY A 374 -24.58 -17.78 5.16
CA GLY A 374 -23.80 -18.61 6.08
C GLY A 374 -22.82 -17.83 6.98
N GLU A 375 -22.78 -16.50 6.87
CA GLU A 375 -22.02 -15.66 7.79
C GLU A 375 -22.68 -15.61 9.17
N GLY A 376 -21.90 -15.84 10.23
CA GLY A 376 -22.35 -15.60 11.60
C GLY A 376 -22.38 -14.10 11.87
N ILE A 377 -23.44 -13.60 12.51
CA ILE A 377 -23.61 -12.18 12.80
C ILE A 377 -23.58 -11.98 14.32
N GLU A 378 -22.64 -11.16 14.79
CA GLU A 378 -22.46 -10.80 16.20
C GLU A 378 -23.14 -9.46 16.50
N LEU A 379 -23.88 -9.40 17.62
CA LEU A 379 -24.40 -8.16 18.19
C LEU A 379 -23.48 -7.73 19.34
N MET A 380 -23.07 -6.48 19.33
CA MET A 380 -22.04 -5.93 20.22
C MET A 380 -22.47 -4.62 20.88
N GLU A 381 -21.91 -4.38 22.06
CA GLU A 381 -22.05 -3.14 22.81
C GLU A 381 -20.64 -2.61 23.18
N ARG A 382 -20.47 -1.30 23.17
CA ARG A 382 -19.22 -0.64 23.58
C ARG A 382 -19.30 -0.36 25.07
N GLY A 383 -18.40 -0.95 25.86
CA GLY A 383 -18.37 -0.81 27.31
C GLY A 383 -16.96 -0.53 27.82
N VAL A 384 -16.83 -0.25 29.11
CA VAL A 384 -15.55 -0.02 29.77
C VAL A 384 -15.11 -1.29 30.50
N GLY A 385 -13.87 -1.73 30.24
CA GLY A 385 -13.27 -2.88 30.90
C GLY A 385 -13.13 -2.66 32.40
N ALA A 386 -13.64 -3.59 33.20
CA ALA A 386 -13.67 -3.49 34.67
C ALA A 386 -12.27 -3.53 35.33
N ILE A 387 -11.22 -3.85 34.59
CA ILE A 387 -9.86 -4.10 35.10
C ILE A 387 -8.91 -2.93 34.80
N ASP A 388 -9.04 -2.29 33.63
CA ASP A 388 -8.07 -1.30 33.13
C ASP A 388 -8.71 0.03 32.71
N GLY A 389 -10.05 0.15 32.77
CA GLY A 389 -10.75 1.35 32.30
C GLY A 389 -10.69 1.57 30.80
N SER A 390 -10.18 0.60 30.02
CA SER A 390 -10.10 0.68 28.57
C SER A 390 -11.47 0.44 27.93
N GLU A 391 -11.80 1.18 26.87
CA GLU A 391 -13.00 0.89 26.09
C GLU A 391 -12.82 -0.42 25.32
N ARG A 392 -13.77 -1.34 25.48
CA ARG A 392 -13.76 -2.65 24.82
C ARG A 392 -15.14 -2.98 24.26
N TRP A 393 -15.12 -3.80 23.21
CA TRP A 393 -16.32 -4.35 22.59
C TRP A 393 -16.75 -5.63 23.31
N PHE A 394 -18.03 -5.72 23.67
CA PHE A 394 -18.61 -6.89 24.30
C PHE A 394 -19.67 -7.50 23.38
N THR A 395 -19.52 -8.79 23.05
CA THR A 395 -20.56 -9.52 22.33
C THR A 395 -21.73 -9.80 23.27
N VAL A 396 -22.89 -9.22 22.96
CA VAL A 396 -24.13 -9.33 23.76
C VAL A 396 -25.07 -10.42 23.23
N GLY A 397 -24.94 -10.80 21.96
CA GLY A 397 -25.73 -11.89 21.36
C GLY A 397 -25.35 -12.22 19.92
N TRP A 398 -26.06 -13.18 19.34
CA TRP A 398 -25.90 -13.59 17.94
C TRP A 398 -27.18 -13.33 17.17
N VAL A 399 -27.06 -12.64 16.03
CA VAL A 399 -28.21 -12.32 15.18
C VAL A 399 -28.49 -13.52 14.27
N SER A 400 -29.77 -13.85 14.10
CA SER A 400 -30.19 -14.91 13.20
C SER A 400 -30.02 -14.47 11.73
N PRO A 401 -29.74 -15.40 10.79
CA PRO A 401 -29.49 -15.05 9.39
C PRO A 401 -30.72 -14.47 8.65
N ASP A 402 -31.92 -14.74 9.15
CA ASP A 402 -33.19 -14.22 8.64
C ASP A 402 -33.44 -12.78 9.12
N LEU A 403 -32.60 -11.87 8.62
CA LEU A 403 -32.66 -10.46 8.96
C LEU A 403 -33.81 -9.77 8.21
N GLY A 404 -34.75 -9.18 8.95
CA GLY A 404 -35.76 -8.30 8.39
C GLY A 404 -35.19 -6.91 8.07
N ARG A 405 -35.95 -6.09 7.34
CA ARG A 405 -35.55 -4.73 6.97
C ARG A 405 -35.37 -3.79 8.18
N ASP A 406 -36.19 -3.97 9.21
CA ASP A 406 -36.26 -3.11 10.40
C ASP A 406 -36.37 -3.89 11.72
N VAL A 407 -36.36 -5.23 11.66
CA VAL A 407 -36.44 -6.12 12.82
C VAL A 407 -35.43 -7.25 12.66
N MET A 408 -34.66 -7.52 13.72
CA MET A 408 -33.74 -8.65 13.78
C MET A 408 -34.08 -9.58 14.93
N ARG A 409 -33.87 -10.88 14.74
CA ARG A 409 -33.95 -11.88 15.81
C ARG A 409 -32.56 -12.16 16.37
N VAL A 410 -32.40 -12.07 17.68
CA VAL A 410 -31.12 -12.17 18.38
C VAL A 410 -31.21 -13.21 19.48
N ARG A 411 -30.29 -14.16 19.48
CA ARG A 411 -30.06 -15.05 20.62
C ARG A 411 -29.13 -14.37 21.60
N SER A 412 -29.62 -14.10 22.81
CA SER A 412 -28.82 -13.42 23.83
C SER A 412 -27.72 -14.34 24.39
N LYS A 413 -26.56 -13.76 24.72
CA LYS A 413 -25.50 -14.43 25.48
C LYS A 413 -25.65 -14.27 27.00
N ASN A 414 -26.36 -13.22 27.44
CA ASN A 414 -26.43 -12.79 28.83
C ASN A 414 -27.88 -12.76 29.34
N ILE A 415 -28.08 -13.20 30.59
CA ILE A 415 -29.40 -13.21 31.26
C ILE A 415 -29.99 -11.80 31.44
N ARG A 416 -29.16 -10.75 31.48
CA ARG A 416 -29.60 -9.34 31.64
C ARG A 416 -29.82 -8.59 30.32
N PHE A 417 -29.95 -9.30 29.21
CA PHE A 417 -30.10 -8.67 27.90
C PHE A 417 -31.51 -8.09 27.74
N SER A 418 -31.62 -6.76 27.86
CA SER A 418 -32.86 -6.03 27.65
C SER A 418 -32.62 -4.65 27.01
N PRO A 419 -32.25 -4.58 25.72
CA PRO A 419 -32.06 -3.31 25.02
C PRO A 419 -33.32 -2.44 25.07
N LYS A 420 -33.16 -1.16 25.42
CA LYS A 420 -34.21 -0.16 25.52
C LYS A 420 -34.27 0.70 24.26
N ALA A 421 -35.40 1.38 24.08
CA ALA A 421 -35.55 2.34 22.99
C ALA A 421 -34.51 3.47 23.13
N GLY A 422 -33.79 3.74 22.06
CA GLY A 422 -32.68 4.70 22.02
C GLY A 422 -31.29 4.10 22.27
N ASP A 423 -31.19 2.84 22.69
CA ASP A 423 -29.90 2.18 22.88
C ASP A 423 -29.16 2.05 21.55
N THR A 424 -27.85 2.26 21.58
CA THR A 424 -26.97 2.11 20.42
C THR A 424 -26.23 0.79 20.51
N LEU A 425 -26.51 -0.10 19.57
CA LEU A 425 -25.85 -1.39 19.45
C LEU A 425 -25.07 -1.45 18.13
N HIS A 426 -24.17 -2.41 18.02
CA HIS A 426 -23.31 -2.55 16.85
C HIS A 426 -23.40 -3.97 16.32
N VAL A 427 -23.50 -4.11 15.01
CA VAL A 427 -23.61 -5.42 14.35
C VAL A 427 -22.33 -5.67 13.57
N ARG A 428 -21.83 -6.90 13.64
CA ARG A 428 -20.63 -7.31 12.90
C ARG A 428 -20.77 -8.70 12.30
N GLY A 429 -20.39 -8.82 11.04
CA GLY A 429 -20.21 -10.11 10.38
C GLY A 429 -18.91 -10.80 10.80
N THR A 430 -18.96 -12.10 11.03
CA THR A 430 -17.79 -12.92 11.40
C THR A 430 -16.75 -13.00 10.27
N PHE A 431 -17.17 -12.93 9.00
CA PHE A 431 -16.23 -12.93 7.88
C PHE A 431 -15.55 -11.56 7.77
N GLU A 432 -16.30 -10.47 7.92
CA GLU A 432 -15.74 -9.11 7.93
C GLU A 432 -14.77 -8.92 9.09
N LYS A 433 -15.09 -9.47 10.27
CA LYS A 433 -14.17 -9.51 11.42
C LYS A 433 -12.85 -10.18 11.07
N ALA A 434 -12.90 -11.42 10.55
CA ALA A 434 -11.69 -12.15 10.19
C ALA A 434 -10.91 -11.44 9.05
N ALA A 435 -11.59 -10.76 8.13
CA ALA A 435 -10.95 -9.98 7.07
C ALA A 435 -10.22 -8.75 7.61
N SER A 436 -10.89 -7.96 8.46
CA SER A 436 -10.34 -6.78 9.14
C SER A 436 -9.16 -7.16 10.05
N GLU A 437 -9.29 -8.21 10.87
CA GLU A 437 -8.20 -8.69 11.73
C GLU A 437 -6.97 -9.11 10.91
N ARG A 438 -7.17 -9.82 9.79
CA ARG A 438 -6.06 -10.16 8.87
C ARG A 438 -5.44 -8.93 8.22
N ARG A 439 -6.24 -7.94 7.82
CA ARG A 439 -5.77 -6.69 7.20
C ARG A 439 -4.92 -5.88 8.17
N VAL A 440 -5.42 -5.67 9.39
CA VAL A 440 -4.71 -4.98 10.48
C VAL A 440 -3.42 -5.71 10.84
N ALA A 441 -3.46 -7.04 11.00
CA ALA A 441 -2.26 -7.82 11.28
C ALA A 441 -1.21 -7.72 10.15
N ALA A 442 -1.65 -7.76 8.88
CA ALA A 442 -0.77 -7.57 7.74
C ALA A 442 -0.19 -6.15 7.69
N MET A 443 -1.00 -5.12 7.94
CA MET A 443 -0.57 -3.72 7.98
C MET A 443 0.47 -3.48 9.08
N LYS A 444 0.19 -3.91 10.32
CA LYS A 444 1.14 -3.85 11.45
C LYS A 444 2.44 -4.59 11.13
N ARG A 445 2.37 -5.73 10.42
CA ARG A 445 3.56 -6.47 9.97
C ARG A 445 4.37 -5.69 8.93
N VAL A 446 3.74 -5.06 7.96
CA VAL A 446 4.41 -4.24 6.92
C VAL A 446 5.04 -2.99 7.55
N LEU A 447 4.32 -2.29 8.42
CA LEU A 447 4.82 -1.13 9.16
C LEU A 447 6.02 -1.50 10.06
N ALA A 448 6.04 -2.70 10.60
CA ALA A 448 7.17 -3.22 11.38
C ALA A 448 8.35 -3.77 10.53
N GLY A 449 8.33 -3.57 9.21
CA GLY A 449 9.36 -4.05 8.29
C GLY A 449 9.42 -5.57 8.09
N GLY A 450 8.36 -6.28 8.49
CA GLY A 450 8.29 -7.75 8.44
C GLY A 450 7.82 -8.32 7.09
N SER A 451 7.73 -7.50 6.05
CA SER A 451 7.40 -7.88 4.67
C SER A 451 8.64 -8.33 3.89
N LEU A 452 8.42 -9.05 2.78
CA LEU A 452 9.49 -9.47 1.87
C LEU A 452 10.24 -8.27 1.28
N ILE A 453 9.52 -7.16 1.07
CA ILE A 453 10.08 -5.84 0.75
C ILE A 453 10.04 -5.04 2.07
N PRO A 454 11.15 -4.92 2.83
CA PRO A 454 11.11 -4.38 4.19
C PRO A 454 10.66 -2.91 4.25
N SER A 455 11.05 -2.10 3.27
CA SER A 455 10.69 -0.68 3.16
C SER A 455 9.58 -0.46 2.14
N LEU A 456 8.55 -1.30 2.15
CA LEU A 456 7.46 -1.21 1.18
C LEU A 456 6.73 0.14 1.28
N VAL A 457 6.52 0.64 2.50
CA VAL A 457 5.78 1.89 2.79
C VAL A 457 6.45 3.09 2.13
N ASP A 458 7.77 3.14 2.15
CA ASP A 458 8.58 4.23 1.59
C ASP A 458 8.39 4.42 0.08
N TYR A 459 7.97 3.39 -0.66
CA TYR A 459 7.64 3.52 -2.09
C TYR A 459 6.32 4.26 -2.34
N PHE A 460 5.49 4.40 -1.29
CA PHE A 460 4.21 5.08 -1.34
C PHE A 460 4.23 6.42 -0.58
N ASP A 461 5.38 6.80 -0.01
CA ASP A 461 5.52 8.04 0.74
C ASP A 461 5.87 9.19 -0.20
N PRO A 462 5.04 10.24 -0.31
CA PRO A 462 5.23 11.34 -1.27
C PRO A 462 6.50 12.15 -1.02
N ASP A 463 7.06 12.12 0.20
CA ASP A 463 8.30 12.84 0.51
C ASP A 463 9.55 11.97 0.31
N THR A 464 9.37 10.68 -0.01
CA THR A 464 10.46 9.73 -0.23
C THR A 464 10.62 9.37 -1.71
N GLU A 465 11.49 10.09 -2.42
CA GLU A 465 11.90 9.67 -3.77
C GLU A 465 12.75 8.41 -3.73
N ARG A 466 12.15 7.28 -4.13
CA ARG A 466 12.83 5.99 -4.35
C ARG A 466 12.89 5.66 -5.84
N MET A 467 14.10 5.51 -6.36
CA MET A 467 14.28 5.05 -7.74
C MET A 467 14.06 3.53 -7.84
N PRO A 468 13.41 3.06 -8.92
CA PRO A 468 13.30 1.63 -9.18
C PRO A 468 14.70 1.03 -9.37
N LYS A 469 14.90 -0.18 -8.85
CA LYS A 469 16.14 -0.94 -9.10
C LYS A 469 16.10 -1.49 -10.51
N CYS A 470 17.07 -1.11 -11.32
CA CYS A 470 17.26 -1.70 -12.64
C CYS A 470 17.99 -3.04 -12.49
N HIS A 471 17.36 -4.11 -12.97
CA HIS A 471 17.95 -5.43 -13.08
C HIS A 471 18.65 -5.57 -14.44
N VAL A 472 19.65 -6.45 -14.54
CA VAL A 472 20.33 -6.74 -15.81
C VAL A 472 19.27 -7.12 -16.86
N ALA A 473 19.35 -6.50 -18.04
CA ALA A 473 18.40 -6.74 -19.12
C ALA A 473 18.30 -8.25 -19.41
N ILE A 474 17.11 -8.81 -19.19
CA ILE A 474 16.81 -10.21 -19.47
C ILE A 474 16.46 -10.28 -20.97
N ASP A 475 17.13 -11.16 -21.72
CA ASP A 475 16.69 -11.48 -23.08
C ASP A 475 15.39 -12.28 -23.00
N LEU A 476 14.28 -11.65 -23.38
CA LEU A 476 12.95 -12.25 -23.32
C LEU A 476 12.63 -13.08 -24.57
N GLY A 477 13.50 -13.07 -25.58
CA GLY A 477 13.27 -13.70 -26.87
C GLY A 477 12.08 -13.10 -27.63
N ASP A 478 11.49 -13.88 -28.54
CA ASP A 478 10.34 -13.45 -29.32
C ASP A 478 9.03 -13.51 -28.49
N LEU A 479 8.43 -12.33 -28.30
CA LEU A 479 7.17 -12.14 -27.58
C LEU A 479 5.94 -12.19 -28.50
N SER A 480 6.12 -12.35 -29.82
CA SER A 480 5.05 -12.39 -30.82
C SER A 480 3.96 -13.42 -30.52
N LYS A 481 4.34 -14.56 -29.92
CA LYS A 481 3.44 -15.64 -29.49
C LYS A 481 2.35 -15.21 -28.49
N TYR A 482 2.55 -14.10 -27.79
CA TYR A 482 1.58 -13.59 -26.82
C TYR A 482 0.56 -12.63 -27.44
N GLU A 483 0.74 -12.24 -28.71
CA GLU A 483 -0.12 -11.31 -29.43
C GLU A 483 -0.44 -10.05 -28.59
N LEU A 484 0.60 -9.50 -27.95
CA LEU A 484 0.54 -8.25 -27.21
C LEU A 484 0.70 -7.09 -28.19
N ASN A 485 0.04 -5.97 -27.90
CA ASN A 485 0.35 -4.73 -28.62
C ASN A 485 1.67 -4.12 -28.11
N SER A 486 2.19 -3.10 -28.81
CA SER A 486 3.48 -2.48 -28.47
C SER A 486 3.53 -1.95 -27.03
N SER A 487 2.45 -1.32 -26.55
CA SER A 487 2.40 -0.78 -25.18
C SER A 487 2.36 -1.86 -24.11
N GLN A 488 1.67 -2.97 -24.35
CA GLN A 488 1.68 -4.14 -23.47
C GLN A 488 3.05 -4.83 -23.47
N GLU A 489 3.73 -4.91 -24.62
CA GLU A 489 5.07 -5.48 -24.70
C GLU A 489 6.08 -4.62 -23.92
N GLU A 490 6.03 -3.30 -24.10
CA GLU A 490 6.88 -2.35 -23.37
C GLU A 490 6.62 -2.40 -21.86
N ALA A 491 5.36 -2.46 -21.45
CA ALA A 491 4.99 -2.61 -20.04
C ALA A 491 5.55 -3.91 -19.44
N LEU A 492 5.53 -5.01 -20.19
CA LEU A 492 6.08 -6.29 -19.74
C LEU A 492 7.62 -6.24 -19.61
N ARG A 493 8.31 -5.64 -20.59
CA ARG A 493 9.76 -5.42 -20.53
C ARG A 493 10.14 -4.54 -19.34
N THR A 494 9.36 -3.48 -19.10
CA THR A 494 9.58 -2.54 -18.01
C THR A 494 9.41 -3.22 -16.65
N ALA A 495 8.35 -4.02 -16.48
CA ALA A 495 8.07 -4.75 -15.25
C ALA A 495 9.12 -5.82 -14.90
N LEU A 496 9.81 -6.38 -15.91
CA LEU A 496 10.91 -7.33 -15.70
C LEU A 496 12.25 -6.66 -15.46
N SER A 497 12.45 -5.47 -16.04
CA SER A 497 13.71 -4.74 -15.93
C SER A 497 13.79 -3.92 -14.65
N HIS A 498 12.64 -3.57 -14.05
CA HIS A 498 12.57 -2.68 -12.89
C HIS A 498 11.83 -3.34 -11.72
N GLY A 499 12.42 -3.26 -10.53
CA GLY A 499 11.81 -3.73 -9.28
C GLY A 499 11.88 -2.69 -8.17
N PRO A 500 11.34 -2.99 -6.98
CA PRO A 500 10.64 -4.23 -6.61
C PRO A 500 9.11 -4.17 -6.83
N ILE A 501 8.59 -3.05 -7.35
CA ILE A 501 7.16 -2.81 -7.56
C ILE A 501 6.98 -2.28 -8.98
N SER A 502 5.97 -2.76 -9.67
CA SER A 502 5.53 -2.22 -10.97
C SER A 502 4.03 -2.02 -10.93
N LEU A 503 3.57 -0.89 -11.46
CA LEU A 503 2.15 -0.57 -11.57
C LEU A 503 1.74 -0.62 -13.04
N LEU A 504 0.76 -1.46 -13.36
CA LEU A 504 0.16 -1.51 -14.68
C LEU A 504 -1.22 -0.86 -14.63
N GLN A 505 -1.38 0.25 -15.36
CA GLN A 505 -2.65 0.92 -15.54
C GLN A 505 -3.21 0.65 -16.94
N GLY A 506 -4.53 0.48 -17.04
CA GLY A 506 -5.20 0.42 -18.33
C GLY A 506 -6.70 0.70 -18.18
N PRO A 507 -7.36 1.37 -19.13
CA PRO A 507 -8.82 1.51 -19.18
C PRO A 507 -9.57 0.16 -19.24
N PRO A 508 -10.89 0.10 -18.96
CA PRO A 508 -11.70 -1.10 -19.19
C PRO A 508 -11.55 -1.62 -20.63
N GLY A 509 -11.51 -2.94 -20.82
CA GLY A 509 -11.41 -3.56 -22.16
C GLY A 509 -10.01 -3.62 -22.78
N THR A 510 -8.99 -3.00 -22.20
CA THR A 510 -7.61 -2.96 -22.76
C THR A 510 -6.78 -4.24 -22.62
N GLY A 511 -7.42 -5.38 -22.35
CA GLY A 511 -6.74 -6.68 -22.32
C GLY A 511 -5.85 -6.95 -21.10
N LYS A 512 -6.04 -6.26 -19.96
CA LYS A 512 -5.27 -6.49 -18.71
C LYS A 512 -5.21 -7.98 -18.30
N THR A 513 -6.31 -8.72 -18.45
CA THR A 513 -6.35 -10.15 -18.12
C THR A 513 -5.50 -11.00 -19.09
N LYS A 514 -5.44 -10.60 -20.37
CA LYS A 514 -4.53 -11.22 -21.36
C LYS A 514 -3.08 -10.94 -20.97
N PHE A 515 -2.77 -9.70 -20.60
CA PHE A 515 -1.44 -9.32 -20.11
C PHE A 515 -1.02 -10.16 -18.90
N ILE A 516 -1.87 -10.31 -17.88
CA ILE A 516 -1.57 -11.13 -16.69
C ILE A 516 -1.25 -12.57 -17.09
N ALA A 517 -2.06 -13.16 -17.98
CA ALA A 517 -1.84 -14.53 -18.44
C ALA A 517 -0.50 -14.69 -19.19
N SER A 518 -0.20 -13.77 -20.12
CA SER A 518 1.08 -13.74 -20.83
C SER A 518 2.27 -13.55 -19.90
N PHE A 519 2.12 -12.68 -18.90
CA PHE A 519 3.19 -12.38 -17.95
C PHE A 519 3.48 -13.58 -17.04
N VAL A 520 2.46 -14.21 -16.48
CA VAL A 520 2.61 -15.43 -15.67
C VAL A 520 3.21 -16.56 -16.49
N HIS A 521 2.72 -16.78 -17.71
CA HIS A 521 3.30 -17.78 -18.61
C HIS A 521 4.78 -17.51 -18.86
N LEU A 522 5.15 -16.26 -19.18
CA LEU A 522 6.54 -15.92 -19.48
C LEU A 522 7.45 -16.19 -18.28
N LEU A 523 7.06 -15.72 -17.09
CA LEU A 523 7.80 -15.92 -15.85
C LEU A 523 8.08 -17.40 -15.56
N LEU A 524 7.08 -18.26 -15.77
CA LEU A 524 7.22 -19.71 -15.56
C LEU A 524 8.04 -20.37 -16.67
N SER A 525 7.78 -20.02 -17.94
CA SER A 525 8.46 -20.63 -19.09
C SER A 525 9.96 -20.33 -19.15
N GLN A 526 10.36 -19.15 -18.67
CA GLN A 526 11.77 -18.73 -18.60
C GLN A 526 12.42 -19.06 -17.25
N GLY A 527 11.69 -19.69 -16.31
CA GLY A 527 12.21 -20.02 -14.98
C GLY A 527 12.53 -18.80 -14.11
N LEU A 528 11.96 -17.63 -14.42
CA LEU A 528 12.17 -16.38 -13.67
C LEU A 528 11.40 -16.37 -12.34
N ALA A 529 10.35 -17.20 -12.23
CA ALA A 529 9.60 -17.41 -11.00
C ALA A 529 9.28 -18.90 -10.80
N HIS A 530 9.38 -19.37 -9.55
CA HIS A 530 8.98 -20.72 -9.17
C HIS A 530 7.57 -20.77 -8.58
N ASN A 531 7.22 -19.75 -7.80
CA ASN A 531 5.94 -19.64 -7.12
C ASN A 531 5.34 -18.27 -7.41
N ILE A 532 4.09 -18.26 -7.90
CA ILE A 532 3.36 -17.03 -8.23
C ILE A 532 2.09 -17.00 -7.40
N LEU A 533 1.91 -15.92 -6.64
CA LEU A 533 0.69 -15.65 -5.90
C LEU A 533 -0.14 -14.61 -6.67
N LEU A 534 -1.33 -15.02 -7.13
CA LEU A 534 -2.28 -14.15 -7.82
C LEU A 534 -3.42 -13.78 -6.86
N VAL A 535 -3.60 -12.48 -6.60
CA VAL A 535 -4.62 -11.96 -5.68
C VAL A 535 -5.46 -10.87 -6.34
N SER A 536 -6.72 -10.74 -5.91
CA SER A 536 -7.61 -9.64 -6.28
C SER A 536 -8.66 -9.41 -5.19
N GLN A 537 -9.30 -8.25 -5.19
CA GLN A 537 -10.36 -7.90 -4.25
C GLN A 537 -11.65 -8.73 -4.47
N SER A 538 -11.94 -9.12 -5.72
CA SER A 538 -13.16 -9.85 -6.08
C SER A 538 -12.85 -11.29 -6.54
N HIS A 539 -13.72 -12.24 -6.14
CA HIS A 539 -13.65 -13.63 -6.60
C HIS A 539 -13.73 -13.76 -8.12
N GLU A 540 -14.58 -12.98 -8.78
CA GLU A 540 -14.75 -12.97 -10.24
C GLU A 540 -13.47 -12.51 -10.95
N ALA A 541 -12.77 -11.52 -10.42
CA ALA A 541 -11.52 -11.04 -10.99
C ALA A 541 -10.42 -12.10 -10.92
N VAL A 542 -10.32 -12.83 -9.80
CA VAL A 542 -9.37 -13.96 -9.67
C VAL A 542 -9.74 -15.09 -10.63
N ASN A 543 -11.02 -15.47 -10.71
CA ASN A 543 -11.47 -16.54 -11.59
C ASN A 543 -11.15 -16.21 -13.07
N ASN A 544 -11.49 -15.00 -13.53
CA ASN A 544 -11.20 -14.55 -14.88
C ASN A 544 -9.70 -14.56 -15.22
N ALA A 545 -8.85 -14.08 -14.31
CA ALA A 545 -7.41 -14.08 -14.51
C ALA A 545 -6.84 -15.51 -14.52
N MET A 546 -7.29 -16.35 -13.59
CA MET A 546 -6.81 -17.73 -13.46
C MET A 546 -7.28 -18.62 -14.63
N ASP A 547 -8.49 -18.43 -15.14
CA ASP A 547 -9.00 -19.13 -16.34
C ASP A 547 -8.14 -18.79 -17.57
N LYS A 548 -7.73 -17.52 -17.73
CA LYS A 548 -6.82 -17.11 -18.82
C LYS A 548 -5.41 -17.68 -18.65
N VAL A 549 -4.88 -17.68 -17.43
CA VAL A 549 -3.58 -18.30 -17.11
C VAL A 549 -3.62 -19.80 -17.41
N ALA A 550 -4.62 -20.51 -16.90
CA ALA A 550 -4.78 -21.96 -17.11
C ALA A 550 -4.93 -22.30 -18.61
N GLY A 551 -5.71 -21.49 -19.35
CA GLY A 551 -5.83 -21.64 -20.81
C GLY A 551 -4.50 -21.45 -21.54
N SER A 552 -3.72 -20.43 -21.17
CA SER A 552 -2.41 -20.16 -21.77
C SER A 552 -1.41 -21.28 -21.49
N LEU A 553 -1.37 -21.80 -20.27
CA LEU A 553 -0.48 -22.92 -19.89
C LEU A 553 -0.86 -24.22 -20.62
N ARG A 554 -2.16 -24.52 -20.75
CA ARG A 554 -2.66 -25.69 -21.51
C ARG A 554 -2.32 -25.59 -22.99
N ALA A 555 -2.45 -24.41 -23.60
CA ALA A 555 -2.12 -24.20 -25.00
C ALA A 555 -0.62 -24.48 -25.28
N SER A 556 0.24 -24.14 -24.32
CA SER A 556 1.69 -24.40 -24.39
C SER A 556 2.10 -25.78 -23.86
N SER A 557 1.14 -26.65 -23.51
CA SER A 557 1.40 -27.97 -22.90
C SER A 557 2.30 -27.94 -21.66
N MET A 558 2.29 -26.83 -20.91
CA MET A 558 3.00 -26.74 -19.64
C MET A 558 2.11 -27.26 -18.51
N ASP A 559 2.55 -28.34 -17.86
CA ASP A 559 1.89 -28.87 -16.68
C ASP A 559 2.42 -28.16 -15.43
N VAL A 560 1.67 -27.16 -14.96
CA VAL A 560 2.02 -26.37 -13.77
C VAL A 560 1.00 -26.66 -12.68
N PRO A 561 1.43 -27.03 -11.46
CA PRO A 561 0.51 -27.22 -10.35
C PRO A 561 -0.13 -25.88 -9.96
N MET A 562 -1.45 -25.83 -10.01
CA MET A 562 -2.25 -24.64 -9.68
C MET A 562 -3.23 -24.95 -8.56
N VAL A 563 -3.43 -23.99 -7.64
CA VAL A 563 -4.37 -24.11 -6.53
C VAL A 563 -5.22 -22.85 -6.40
N ARG A 564 -6.54 -22.99 -6.42
CA ARG A 564 -7.52 -21.93 -6.18
C ARG A 564 -8.07 -22.06 -4.75
N ILE A 565 -7.76 -21.09 -3.90
CA ILE A 565 -8.17 -21.06 -2.48
C ILE A 565 -9.50 -20.32 -2.32
N GLY A 566 -10.56 -21.02 -1.93
CA GLY A 566 -11.86 -20.42 -1.67
C GLY A 566 -13.00 -21.43 -1.67
N LEU A 567 -14.17 -20.97 -1.25
CA LEU A 567 -15.40 -21.77 -1.24
C LEU A 567 -15.76 -22.21 -2.66
N GLN A 568 -16.20 -23.46 -2.80
CA GLN A 568 -16.53 -24.04 -4.11
C GLN A 568 -17.64 -23.26 -4.85
N SER A 569 -18.56 -22.62 -4.11
CA SER A 569 -19.62 -21.75 -4.67
C SER A 569 -19.08 -20.51 -5.37
N MET A 570 -17.89 -20.03 -4.98
CA MET A 570 -17.27 -18.80 -5.47
C MET A 570 -16.22 -19.06 -6.57
N VAL A 571 -16.12 -20.30 -7.06
CA VAL A 571 -15.12 -20.73 -8.05
C VAL A 571 -15.81 -21.08 -9.36
N SER A 572 -15.27 -20.56 -10.47
CA SER A 572 -15.78 -20.85 -11.81
C SER A 572 -15.73 -22.37 -12.11
N PRO A 573 -16.70 -22.91 -12.89
CA PRO A 573 -16.73 -24.34 -13.19
C PRO A 573 -15.42 -24.88 -13.80
N GLY A 574 -14.74 -24.08 -14.62
CA GLY A 574 -13.47 -24.43 -15.28
C GLY A 574 -12.29 -24.60 -14.31
N LEU A 575 -12.37 -24.00 -13.12
CA LEU A 575 -11.31 -24.03 -12.09
C LEU A 575 -11.62 -24.98 -10.93
N ARG A 576 -12.75 -25.68 -10.94
CA ARG A 576 -13.08 -26.66 -9.88
C ARG A 576 -12.04 -27.77 -9.76
N ASN A 577 -11.41 -28.14 -10.87
CA ASN A 577 -10.33 -29.12 -10.90
C ASN A 577 -8.99 -28.60 -10.33
N VAL A 578 -8.89 -27.34 -9.94
CA VAL A 578 -7.74 -26.76 -9.25
C VAL A 578 -8.12 -26.13 -7.91
N GLN A 579 -9.39 -26.27 -7.49
CA GLN A 579 -9.86 -25.79 -6.17
C GLN A 579 -9.29 -26.67 -5.05
N GLU A 580 -8.94 -26.04 -3.93
CA GLU A 580 -8.26 -26.68 -2.78
C GLU A 580 -8.95 -27.97 -2.30
N ASP A 581 -10.25 -27.92 -2.02
CA ASP A 581 -10.98 -29.11 -1.51
C ASP A 581 -11.08 -30.20 -2.56
N SER A 582 -11.34 -29.82 -3.81
CA SER A 582 -11.41 -30.75 -4.94
C SER A 582 -10.05 -31.40 -5.23
N LEU A 583 -8.94 -30.71 -4.97
CA LEU A 583 -7.59 -31.27 -5.04
C LEU A 583 -7.36 -32.22 -3.85
N ARG A 584 -7.65 -31.79 -2.63
CA ARG A 584 -7.54 -32.62 -1.42
C ARG A 584 -8.34 -33.92 -1.53
N GLN A 585 -9.57 -33.83 -2.04
CA GLN A 585 -10.43 -35.00 -2.24
C GLN A 585 -9.81 -35.96 -3.27
N ARG A 586 -9.35 -35.46 -4.42
CA ARG A 586 -8.67 -36.31 -5.41
C ARG A 586 -7.39 -36.95 -4.88
N TYR A 587 -6.58 -36.18 -4.14
CA TYR A 587 -5.39 -36.73 -3.47
C TYR A 587 -5.76 -37.82 -2.48
N ARG A 588 -6.83 -37.63 -1.71
CA ARG A 588 -7.32 -38.63 -0.77
C ARG A 588 -7.83 -39.88 -1.48
N GLU A 589 -8.65 -39.73 -2.52
CA GLU A 589 -9.19 -40.85 -3.30
C GLU A 589 -8.07 -41.62 -4.02
N SER A 590 -7.11 -40.93 -4.63
CA SER A 590 -5.92 -41.56 -5.23
C SER A 590 -5.07 -42.30 -4.19
N PHE A 591 -4.85 -41.68 -3.02
CA PHE A 591 -4.12 -42.30 -1.93
C PHE A 591 -4.85 -43.54 -1.40
N GLU A 592 -6.17 -43.48 -1.20
CA GLU A 592 -7.01 -44.60 -0.77
C GLU A 592 -7.01 -45.73 -1.81
N ALA A 593 -7.04 -45.41 -3.10
CA ALA A 593 -6.96 -46.41 -4.17
C ALA A 593 -5.57 -47.11 -4.21
N GLU A 594 -4.50 -46.36 -4.00
CA GLU A 594 -3.11 -46.88 -4.03
C GLU A 594 -2.64 -47.51 -2.72
N ILE A 595 -3.39 -47.35 -1.63
CA ILE A 595 -2.94 -47.75 -0.28
C ILE A 595 -2.54 -49.23 -0.23
N THR A 596 -3.26 -50.08 -0.96
CA THR A 596 -3.00 -51.52 -1.00
C THR A 596 -1.65 -51.81 -1.64
N ASP A 597 -1.33 -51.13 -2.75
CA ASP A 597 -0.07 -51.32 -3.47
C ASP A 597 1.11 -50.70 -2.74
N ARG A 598 0.91 -49.54 -2.09
CA ARG A 598 1.94 -48.89 -1.27
C ARG A 598 2.32 -49.74 -0.06
N VAL A 599 1.33 -50.25 0.69
CA VAL A 599 1.58 -51.12 1.85
C VAL A 599 2.17 -52.46 1.41
N ARG A 600 1.74 -52.99 0.25
CA ARG A 600 2.34 -54.18 -0.36
C ARG A 600 3.82 -53.97 -0.67
N ALA A 601 4.18 -52.88 -1.35
CA ALA A 601 5.57 -52.56 -1.68
C ALA A 601 6.43 -52.44 -0.42
N ALA A 602 5.95 -51.73 0.61
CA ALA A 602 6.65 -51.60 1.88
C ALA A 602 6.78 -52.95 2.63
N GLY A 603 5.69 -53.72 2.72
CA GLY A 603 5.68 -55.01 3.41
C GLY A 603 6.57 -56.06 2.76
N VAL A 604 6.58 -56.12 1.42
CA VAL A 604 7.47 -57.02 0.67
C VAL A 604 8.93 -56.59 0.84
N ALA A 605 9.24 -55.29 0.82
CA ALA A 605 10.58 -54.78 1.11
C ALA A 605 11.06 -55.13 2.54
N MET A 606 10.13 -55.29 3.49
CA MET A 606 10.42 -55.77 4.85
C MET A 606 10.44 -57.31 4.98
N GLY A 607 10.30 -58.05 3.88
CA GLY A 607 10.35 -59.51 3.85
C GLY A 607 9.04 -60.22 4.21
N LEU A 608 7.91 -59.50 4.27
CA LEU A 608 6.61 -60.10 4.55
C LEU A 608 6.02 -60.77 3.30
N PRO A 609 5.33 -61.92 3.43
CA PRO A 609 4.64 -62.56 2.31
C PRO A 609 3.54 -61.67 1.72
N GLU A 610 3.51 -61.55 0.39
CA GLU A 610 2.57 -60.66 -0.32
C GLU A 610 1.09 -60.99 0.00
N GLY A 611 0.74 -62.27 0.09
CA GLY A 611 -0.61 -62.71 0.44
C GLY A 611 -1.04 -62.31 1.86
N TYR A 612 -0.10 -62.28 2.81
CA TYR A 612 -0.34 -61.82 4.17
C TYR A 612 -0.57 -60.31 4.19
N VAL A 613 0.33 -59.53 3.57
CA VAL A 613 0.24 -58.06 3.52
C VAL A 613 -1.08 -57.62 2.89
N ARG A 614 -1.48 -58.22 1.76
CA ARG A 614 -2.75 -57.90 1.10
C ARG A 614 -3.98 -58.14 1.97
N SER A 615 -3.98 -59.25 2.72
CA SER A 615 -5.09 -59.62 3.60
C SER A 615 -5.17 -58.70 4.82
N ALA A 616 -4.02 -58.42 5.45
CA ALA A 616 -3.92 -57.50 6.58
C ALA A 616 -4.35 -56.07 6.20
N THR A 617 -3.93 -55.57 5.04
CA THR A 617 -4.32 -54.23 4.56
C THR A 617 -5.83 -54.13 4.32
N LYS A 618 -6.46 -55.15 3.72
CA LYS A 618 -7.92 -55.17 3.52
C LYS A 618 -8.69 -55.15 4.84
N ILE A 619 -8.24 -55.93 5.82
CA ILE A 619 -8.85 -55.95 7.17
C ILE A 619 -8.70 -54.58 7.82
N HIS A 620 -7.52 -53.96 7.72
CA HIS A 620 -7.27 -52.65 8.29
C HIS A 620 -8.10 -51.53 7.63
N ILE A 621 -8.25 -51.52 6.31
CA ILE A 621 -9.11 -50.54 5.62
C ILE A 621 -10.57 -50.67 6.07
N ALA A 622 -11.07 -51.91 6.23
CA ALA A 622 -12.47 -52.15 6.58
C ALA A 622 -12.77 -51.90 8.07
N LEU A 623 -11.91 -52.37 8.98
CA LEU A 623 -12.18 -52.40 10.42
C LEU A 623 -11.32 -51.41 11.23
N GLY A 624 -10.18 -50.99 10.70
CA GLY A 624 -9.22 -50.12 11.40
C GLY A 624 -9.82 -48.76 11.81
N PRO A 625 -10.47 -48.01 10.91
CA PRO A 625 -11.11 -46.74 11.26
C PRO A 625 -12.20 -46.89 12.32
N MET A 626 -12.97 -47.99 12.27
CA MET A 626 -14.00 -48.28 13.27
C MET A 626 -13.39 -48.53 14.65
N LEU A 627 -12.32 -49.33 14.70
CA LEU A 627 -11.59 -49.59 15.94
C LEU A 627 -10.99 -48.31 16.52
N GLN A 628 -10.37 -47.45 15.70
CA GLN A 628 -9.84 -46.16 16.16
C GLN A 628 -10.93 -45.20 16.64
N SER A 629 -12.10 -45.19 15.98
CA SER A 629 -13.23 -44.38 16.42
C SER A 629 -13.78 -44.84 17.77
N ILE A 630 -13.91 -46.16 17.95
CA ILE A 630 -14.31 -46.76 19.23
C ILE A 630 -13.30 -46.40 20.32
N ASP A 631 -12.01 -46.53 20.05
CA ASP A 631 -10.94 -46.23 21.01
C ASP A 631 -10.93 -44.75 21.43
N ARG A 632 -11.11 -43.84 20.47
CA ARG A 632 -11.27 -42.40 20.75
C ARG A 632 -12.50 -42.10 21.59
N LEU A 633 -13.63 -42.76 21.31
CA LEU A 633 -14.87 -42.57 22.07
C LEU A 633 -14.74 -43.13 23.50
N ILE A 634 -14.10 -44.27 23.67
CA ILE A 634 -13.80 -44.83 25.00
C ILE A 634 -12.93 -43.86 25.79
N HIS A 635 -11.85 -43.35 25.19
CA HIS A 635 -10.99 -42.36 25.84
C HIS A 635 -11.72 -41.05 26.17
N ALA A 636 -12.59 -40.57 25.29
CA ALA A 636 -13.39 -39.37 25.57
C ALA A 636 -14.38 -39.60 26.72
N ILE A 637 -14.97 -40.78 26.82
CA ILE A 637 -15.87 -41.17 27.93
C ILE A 637 -15.10 -41.23 29.25
N ASP A 638 -13.93 -41.88 29.27
CA ASP A 638 -13.07 -41.96 30.46
C ASP A 638 -12.60 -40.57 30.93
N GLU A 639 -12.28 -39.67 30.00
CA GLU A 639 -11.95 -38.27 30.33
C GLU A 639 -13.15 -37.51 30.91
N THR A 640 -14.36 -37.71 30.40
CA THR A 640 -15.58 -37.09 30.95
C THR A 640 -15.95 -37.64 32.33
N ASP A 641 -15.83 -38.96 32.56
CA ASP A 641 -16.10 -39.59 33.86
C ASP A 641 -15.04 -39.21 34.91
N SER A 642 -13.79 -38.95 34.50
CA SER A 642 -12.76 -38.42 35.40
C SER A 642 -13.03 -36.96 35.87
N LYS A 643 -13.71 -36.16 35.02
CA LYS A 643 -14.11 -34.78 35.36
C LYS A 643 -15.36 -34.73 36.24
N ASP A 644 -16.31 -35.65 36.04
CA ASP A 644 -17.51 -35.73 36.89
C ASP A 644 -17.23 -36.35 38.27
N SER A 645 -16.27 -37.28 38.35
CA SER A 645 -15.83 -37.85 39.64
C SER A 645 -15.01 -36.88 40.50
N SER A 646 -14.36 -35.87 39.89
CA SER A 646 -13.71 -34.76 40.61
C SER A 646 -14.68 -33.66 41.02
N ALA A 647 -15.79 -33.46 40.30
CA ALA A 647 -16.86 -32.52 40.68
C ALA A 647 -17.75 -33.01 41.84
N LYS A 648 -17.88 -34.33 42.06
CA LYS A 648 -18.62 -34.92 43.19
C LYS A 648 -17.82 -35.05 44.50
N ARG A 649 -16.56 -34.58 44.52
CA ARG A 649 -15.65 -34.66 45.69
C ARG A 649 -15.25 -33.30 46.27
N VAL A 650 -16.02 -32.24 46.01
CA VAL A 650 -15.88 -30.94 46.66
C VAL A 650 -17.04 -30.70 47.61
#